data_AF-A4YTD1-F1
#
_entry.id   AF-A4YTD1-F1
#
_cell.length_a   1.000
_cell.length_b   1.000
_cell.length_c   1.000
_cell.angle_alpha   90.00
_cell.angle_beta   90.00
_cell.angle_gamma   90.00
#
_symmetry.space_group_name_H-M   'P 1'
#
loop_
_entity.id
_entity.type
_entity.pdbx_description
1 polymer ?
#
loop_
_entity_poly.entity_id
_entity_poly.type
_entity_poly.pdbx_seq_one_letter_code
_entity_poly.pdbx_strand_id
1 'polypeptide(L)'
;MGGVLGGAHRMKRILIATVAVVVLGIAGLVGVPWYAQSRAEREVEASFAQIRQNGATASHGKVAFDLWSRKLTIADVKVESAAQPPASISFGAITAMGLSQPDGDHVAASSIELSDVAMSGQMPGPSAIRLSYKLPQIVLKDYAGPVRFAALPAGSGPLETYRTLMQQFATISASSIILPRAEGTMEGGPAAAAPAEFTYSGFTIDNIKDGRIASYKLDGLAFTMSMQQPANKLAAGAGQPGRIEKLQGRVTDIVHHDIDANAMLAVLSPEAAKDDRVYRVYGRVTAGAYEVNSDSGVRMRMEGISADEFSVRPSRLQLPALFAALPASTAVEPTPEQARDIMEKVAGVYEGIALKNAEMRGLAIETPQGPVKLAAVRFDLRDGKGEVAVEGFDGPSPNGPIKLGRFALKGFDIASLLRFSAKFAAQGAKPAPAEAVVLFKLLEGIELKGLTAPYKAGDKPVQIDNVSLDWGQFVGPIPTKARLVAKMAGPLDPSNPALLPLLVAGIDSAAVDADLGLGWTESAATFALEPFKLEVSNLVAASANLSLAQVPREVFTTDLQQATTAAAQIEAGGLGLSVRDLGVVDVLVANYARGHAIPRDAARKALVDSIKAIGAQVATGNADVATAVDAFSRFVERPRQTFTLKLSPRAKVPAMQLAQLIATDPPSALAQFKIEAQTAP
;
A
#
# COMPACT_ATOMS: atom_id res chain seq x y z
N MET A 1 -5.63 71.99 86.56
CA MET A 1 -4.49 71.05 86.65
C MET A 1 -5.08 69.68 86.96
N GLY A 2 -4.94 68.58 86.22
CA GLY A 2 -4.10 68.19 85.11
C GLY A 2 -3.94 66.67 85.22
N GLY A 3 -4.40 65.91 84.21
CA GLY A 3 -4.06 64.50 83.96
C GLY A 3 -4.77 63.42 84.78
N VAL A 4 -5.64 62.62 84.15
CA VAL A 4 -5.33 61.25 83.66
C VAL A 4 -6.50 60.83 82.73
N LEU A 5 -6.37 61.19 81.46
CA LEU A 5 -7.07 60.61 80.31
C LEU A 5 -6.11 59.61 79.67
N GLY A 6 -6.47 58.33 79.56
CA GLY A 6 -5.60 57.38 78.85
C GLY A 6 -6.13 55.97 78.58
N GLY A 7 -6.96 55.38 79.45
CA GLY A 7 -7.26 53.93 79.38
C GLY A 7 -8.46 53.53 78.50
N ALA A 8 -9.60 54.20 78.62
CA ALA A 8 -10.86 53.66 78.08
C ALA A 8 -11.16 54.04 76.61
N HIS A 9 -10.56 55.13 76.10
CA HIS A 9 -10.82 55.61 74.74
C HIS A 9 -9.88 54.99 73.68
N ARG A 10 -8.68 54.54 74.06
CA ARG A 10 -7.77 53.78 73.18
C ARG A 10 -8.24 52.34 72.96
N MET A 11 -8.79 51.68 73.98
CA MET A 11 -9.25 50.28 73.87
C MET A 11 -10.52 50.15 73.01
N LYS A 12 -11.45 51.13 73.03
CA LYS A 12 -12.61 51.18 72.11
C LYS A 12 -12.25 51.50 70.66
N ARG A 13 -11.23 52.33 70.40
CA ARG A 13 -10.79 52.64 69.02
C ARG A 13 -9.98 51.51 68.38
N ILE A 14 -9.22 50.75 69.16
CA ILE A 14 -8.53 49.54 68.68
C ILE A 14 -9.55 48.43 68.42
N LEU A 15 -10.57 48.23 69.28
CA LEU A 15 -11.63 47.25 69.02
C LEU A 15 -12.47 47.59 67.76
N ILE A 16 -12.77 48.87 67.52
CA ILE A 16 -13.54 49.30 66.34
C ILE A 16 -12.68 49.29 65.06
N ALA A 17 -11.38 49.60 65.13
CA ALA A 17 -10.47 49.47 63.99
C ALA A 17 -10.17 48.00 63.66
N THR A 18 -10.05 47.12 64.66
CA THR A 18 -9.90 45.67 64.46
C THR A 18 -11.18 45.03 63.96
N VAL A 19 -12.37 45.45 64.43
CA VAL A 19 -13.66 45.00 63.86
C VAL A 19 -13.87 45.56 62.45
N ALA A 20 -13.43 46.78 62.12
CA ALA A 20 -13.50 47.31 60.76
C ALA A 20 -12.51 46.61 59.80
N VAL A 21 -11.31 46.22 60.25
CA VAL A 21 -10.34 45.45 59.45
C VAL A 21 -10.75 43.98 59.33
N VAL A 22 -11.40 43.40 60.34
CA VAL A 22 -12.00 42.06 60.28
C VAL A 22 -13.29 42.05 59.48
N VAL A 23 -14.11 43.10 59.50
CA VAL A 23 -15.34 43.24 58.68
C VAL A 23 -15.00 43.63 57.23
N LEU A 24 -13.94 44.38 56.95
CA LEU A 24 -13.43 44.60 55.58
C LEU A 24 -12.61 43.40 55.08
N GLY A 25 -11.96 42.66 55.98
CA GLY A 25 -11.33 41.37 55.69
C GLY A 25 -12.35 40.28 55.40
N ILE A 26 -13.49 40.24 56.11
CA ILE A 26 -14.62 39.31 55.90
C ILE A 26 -15.52 39.77 54.75
N ALA A 27 -15.77 41.06 54.57
CA ALA A 27 -16.49 41.59 53.41
C ALA A 27 -15.64 41.54 52.13
N GLY A 28 -14.30 41.57 52.25
CA GLY A 28 -13.38 41.20 51.18
C GLY A 28 -13.37 39.68 50.92
N LEU A 29 -13.35 38.85 51.96
CA LEU A 29 -13.42 37.39 51.81
C LEU A 29 -14.78 36.89 51.28
N VAL A 30 -15.87 37.62 51.49
CA VAL A 30 -17.24 37.26 51.05
C VAL A 30 -17.61 38.01 49.76
N GLY A 31 -17.22 39.27 49.65
CA GLY A 31 -17.49 40.13 48.49
C GLY A 31 -16.61 39.83 47.28
N VAL A 32 -15.37 39.36 47.46
CA VAL A 32 -14.50 38.98 46.33
C VAL A 32 -14.98 37.68 45.68
N PRO A 33 -15.36 36.60 46.40
CA PRO A 33 -16.02 35.45 45.78
C PRO A 33 -17.37 35.80 45.14
N TRP A 34 -18.18 36.67 45.76
CA TRP A 34 -19.42 37.13 45.16
C TRP A 34 -19.19 37.95 43.88
N TYR A 35 -18.24 38.88 43.89
CA TYR A 35 -17.85 39.64 42.70
C TYR A 35 -17.30 38.73 41.59
N ALA A 36 -16.45 37.76 41.94
CA ALA A 36 -15.91 36.78 41.02
C ALA A 36 -17.01 35.88 40.43
N GLN A 37 -17.96 35.43 41.26
CA GLN A 37 -19.17 34.71 40.84
C GLN A 37 -20.02 35.53 39.88
N SER A 38 -20.40 36.75 40.24
CA SER A 38 -21.20 37.63 39.36
C SER A 38 -20.47 38.03 38.09
N ARG A 39 -19.13 38.13 38.13
CA ARG A 39 -18.32 38.34 36.92
C ARG A 39 -18.36 37.10 36.03
N ALA A 40 -18.16 35.92 36.58
CA ALA A 40 -18.24 34.66 35.83
C ALA A 40 -19.62 34.48 35.18
N GLU A 41 -20.71 34.74 35.90
CA GLU A 41 -22.07 34.73 35.35
C GLU A 41 -22.23 35.68 34.15
N ARG A 42 -21.75 36.92 34.28
CA ARG A 42 -21.83 37.91 33.18
C ARG A 42 -21.01 37.50 31.97
N GLU A 43 -19.80 36.97 32.18
CA GLU A 43 -18.93 36.54 31.08
C GLU A 43 -19.50 35.32 30.36
N VAL A 44 -20.04 34.33 31.11
CA VAL A 44 -20.73 33.18 30.53
C VAL A 44 -21.95 33.64 29.73
N GLU A 45 -22.84 34.45 30.31
CA GLU A 45 -24.02 34.94 29.59
C GLU A 45 -23.64 35.76 28.35
N ALA A 46 -22.56 36.55 28.40
CA ALA A 46 -22.06 37.27 27.23
C ALA A 46 -21.64 36.32 26.10
N SER A 47 -20.98 35.20 26.40
CA SER A 47 -20.65 34.17 25.41
C SER A 47 -21.90 33.52 24.81
N PHE A 48 -22.90 33.19 25.62
CA PHE A 48 -24.16 32.61 25.14
C PHE A 48 -25.01 33.61 24.34
N ALA A 49 -24.99 34.89 24.71
CA ALA A 49 -25.61 35.97 23.95
C ALA A 49 -24.97 36.11 22.57
N GLN A 50 -23.65 35.97 22.47
CA GLN A 50 -22.93 36.00 21.19
C GLN A 50 -23.31 34.83 20.28
N ILE A 51 -23.44 33.61 20.82
CA ILE A 51 -23.91 32.44 20.06
C ILE A 51 -25.31 32.71 19.49
N ARG A 52 -26.19 33.31 20.29
CA ARG A 52 -27.54 33.72 19.85
C ARG A 52 -27.52 34.80 18.78
N GLN A 53 -26.59 35.76 18.86
CA GLN A 53 -26.41 36.79 17.83
C GLN A 53 -26.00 36.20 16.47
N ASN A 54 -25.30 35.05 16.47
CA ASN A 54 -24.94 34.33 15.26
C ASN A 54 -26.08 33.46 14.70
N GLY A 55 -27.31 33.59 15.23
CA GLY A 55 -28.53 32.93 14.73
C GLY A 55 -28.82 31.55 15.33
N ALA A 56 -27.93 31.02 16.17
CA ALA A 56 -28.14 29.75 16.88
C ALA A 56 -29.04 29.96 18.11
N THR A 57 -29.65 28.89 18.64
CA THR A 57 -30.25 28.93 19.98
C THR A 57 -29.22 28.45 20.99
N ALA A 58 -29.13 29.10 22.15
CA ALA A 58 -28.18 28.72 23.20
C ALA A 58 -28.73 29.07 24.58
N SER A 59 -28.56 28.17 25.55
CA SER A 59 -28.98 28.35 26.94
C SER A 59 -28.04 27.62 27.90
N HIS A 60 -27.95 28.10 29.14
CA HIS A 60 -27.23 27.47 30.23
C HIS A 60 -28.02 27.50 31.53
N GLY A 61 -27.75 26.55 32.42
CA GLY A 61 -28.24 26.52 33.79
C GLY A 61 -27.36 27.33 34.75
N LYS A 62 -27.24 26.85 35.98
CA LYS A 62 -26.50 27.53 37.05
C LYS A 62 -25.00 27.63 36.71
N VAL A 63 -24.45 28.83 36.87
CA VAL A 63 -23.00 29.08 36.85
C VAL A 63 -22.51 29.10 38.30
N ALA A 64 -21.36 28.48 38.59
CA ALA A 64 -20.70 28.53 39.89
C ALA A 64 -19.20 28.74 39.72
N PHE A 65 -18.61 29.63 40.51
CA PHE A 65 -17.19 29.94 40.49
C PHE A 65 -16.61 29.92 41.89
N ASP A 66 -15.65 29.04 42.13
CA ASP A 66 -14.85 28.99 43.34
C ASP A 66 -13.51 29.69 43.09
N LEU A 67 -13.28 30.80 43.78
CA LEU A 67 -12.10 31.66 43.58
C LEU A 67 -10.79 30.98 43.98
N TRP A 68 -10.81 30.13 45.01
CA TRP A 68 -9.60 29.57 45.61
C TRP A 68 -9.04 28.41 44.79
N SER A 69 -9.92 27.54 44.33
CA SER A 69 -9.61 26.46 43.38
C SER A 69 -9.61 26.94 41.92
N ARG A 70 -10.04 28.19 41.67
CA ARG A 70 -10.29 28.77 40.34
C ARG A 70 -11.14 27.84 39.48
N LYS A 71 -12.19 27.29 40.10
CA LYS A 71 -13.09 26.31 39.50
C LYS A 71 -14.33 27.00 38.97
N LEU A 72 -14.58 26.90 37.66
CA LEU A 72 -15.83 27.32 37.02
C LEU A 72 -16.66 26.08 36.70
N THR A 73 -17.94 26.10 37.04
CA THR A 73 -18.92 25.07 36.67
C THR A 73 -20.12 25.73 36.00
N ILE A 74 -20.52 25.23 34.83
CA ILE A 74 -21.71 25.66 34.09
C ILE A 74 -22.60 24.43 33.91
N ALA A 75 -23.79 24.42 34.51
CA ALA A 75 -24.75 23.34 34.37
C ALA A 75 -25.64 23.49 33.12
N ASP A 76 -26.21 22.39 32.65
CA ASP A 76 -27.32 22.33 31.68
C ASP A 76 -27.12 23.21 30.43
N VAL A 77 -25.98 23.05 29.76
CA VAL A 77 -25.70 23.80 28.53
C VAL A 77 -26.40 23.14 27.34
N LYS A 78 -27.10 23.94 26.54
CA LYS A 78 -27.73 23.49 25.29
C LYS A 78 -27.49 24.51 24.19
N VAL A 79 -27.06 24.04 23.02
CA VAL A 79 -26.84 24.85 21.83
C VAL A 79 -27.45 24.13 20.63
N GLU A 80 -28.20 24.86 19.81
CA GLU A 80 -28.77 24.37 18.55
C GLU A 80 -28.36 25.31 17.41
N SER A 81 -27.81 24.75 16.34
CA SER A 81 -27.34 25.53 15.20
C SER A 81 -28.50 26.19 14.45
N ALA A 82 -28.23 27.34 13.84
CA ALA A 82 -29.15 27.99 12.90
C ALA A 82 -29.34 27.24 11.56
N ALA A 83 -28.50 26.21 11.31
CA ALA A 83 -28.49 25.45 10.06
C ALA A 83 -29.79 24.65 9.88
N GLN A 84 -30.14 24.35 8.62
CA GLN A 84 -31.26 23.49 8.28
C GLN A 84 -30.75 22.28 7.48
N PRO A 85 -30.93 21.04 7.98
CA PRO A 85 -31.56 20.69 9.27
C PRO A 85 -30.69 21.08 10.49
N PRO A 86 -31.30 21.34 11.66
CA PRO A 86 -30.57 21.77 12.85
C PRO A 86 -29.70 20.64 13.43
N ALA A 87 -28.52 21.02 13.91
CA ALA A 87 -27.68 20.19 14.77
C ALA A 87 -27.74 20.73 16.19
N SER A 88 -27.84 19.84 17.18
CA SER A 88 -27.88 20.17 18.60
C SER A 88 -26.71 19.54 19.35
N ILE A 89 -26.22 20.27 20.35
CA ILE A 89 -25.25 19.80 21.33
C ILE A 89 -25.70 20.23 22.73
N SER A 90 -25.55 19.34 23.69
CA SER A 90 -25.86 19.59 25.10
C SER A 90 -24.83 18.98 26.03
N PHE A 91 -24.71 19.54 27.21
CA PHE A 91 -23.80 19.13 28.27
C PHE A 91 -24.55 19.17 29.60
N GLY A 92 -24.44 18.12 30.41
CA GLY A 92 -24.96 18.12 31.78
C GLY A 92 -24.22 19.12 32.66
N ALA A 93 -22.88 19.12 32.59
CA ALA A 93 -22.05 20.17 33.17
C ALA A 93 -20.71 20.34 32.46
N ILE A 94 -20.22 21.57 32.44
CA ILE A 94 -18.87 21.97 32.03
C ILE A 94 -18.13 22.42 33.28
N THR A 95 -17.03 21.78 33.64
CA THR A 95 -16.20 22.14 34.80
C THR A 95 -14.77 22.44 34.36
N ALA A 96 -14.30 23.66 34.58
CA ALA A 96 -12.91 24.04 34.37
C ALA A 96 -12.22 24.31 35.71
N MET A 97 -11.01 23.80 35.92
CA MET A 97 -10.24 23.95 37.17
C MET A 97 -8.91 24.64 36.92
N GLY A 98 -8.44 25.43 37.89
CA GLY A 98 -7.14 26.10 37.81
C GLY A 98 -7.07 27.11 36.67
N LEU A 99 -8.17 27.82 36.41
CA LEU A 99 -8.22 28.83 35.33
C LEU A 99 -7.14 29.91 35.53
N SER A 100 -6.45 30.27 34.45
CA SER A 100 -5.55 31.43 34.43
C SER A 100 -6.35 32.73 34.50
N GLN A 101 -5.69 33.82 34.90
CA GLN A 101 -6.23 35.13 34.54
C GLN A 101 -6.18 35.23 33.01
N PRO A 102 -7.28 35.56 32.33
CA PRO A 102 -7.26 35.75 30.89
C PRO A 102 -6.30 36.90 30.56
N ASP A 103 -5.23 36.61 29.81
CA ASP A 103 -4.68 37.65 28.94
C ASP A 103 -5.65 37.77 27.76
N GLY A 104 -5.81 38.95 27.16
CA GLY A 104 -6.95 39.25 26.28
C GLY A 104 -7.25 38.26 25.14
N ASP A 105 -6.30 37.36 24.81
CA ASP A 105 -6.40 36.42 23.71
C ASP A 105 -6.24 34.94 24.10
N HIS A 106 -5.68 34.60 25.28
CA HIS A 106 -5.43 33.20 25.71
C HIS A 106 -6.00 32.86 27.09
N VAL A 107 -6.44 31.60 27.22
CA VAL A 107 -6.88 31.01 28.50
C VAL A 107 -6.17 29.70 28.72
N ALA A 108 -5.78 29.46 29.97
CA ALA A 108 -5.25 28.18 30.41
C ALA A 108 -6.11 27.60 31.56
N ALA A 109 -6.18 26.28 31.62
CA ALA A 109 -6.87 25.53 32.66
C ALA A 109 -6.12 24.24 32.95
N SER A 110 -5.92 23.92 34.24
CA SER A 110 -5.30 22.65 34.66
C SER A 110 -6.14 21.43 34.22
N SER A 111 -7.46 21.58 34.20
CA SER A 111 -8.37 20.53 33.73
C SER A 111 -9.68 21.15 33.23
N ILE A 112 -10.23 20.63 32.15
CA ILE A 112 -11.58 20.92 31.66
C ILE A 112 -12.30 19.59 31.53
N GLU A 113 -13.45 19.47 32.19
CA GLU A 113 -14.29 18.28 32.21
C GLU A 113 -15.66 18.62 31.64
N LEU A 114 -16.08 17.86 30.63
CA LEU A 114 -17.41 17.92 30.04
C LEU A 114 -18.14 16.63 30.42
N SER A 115 -19.31 16.76 31.04
CA SER A 115 -20.12 15.62 31.50
C SER A 115 -21.44 15.55 30.76
N ASP A 116 -21.92 14.33 30.52
CA ASP A 116 -23.18 14.02 29.85
C ASP A 116 -23.34 14.78 28.52
N VAL A 117 -22.33 14.68 27.66
CA VAL A 117 -22.35 15.33 26.35
C VAL A 117 -23.28 14.55 25.43
N ALA A 118 -24.27 15.22 24.85
CA ALA A 118 -25.12 14.64 23.82
C ALA A 118 -25.12 15.52 22.57
N MET A 119 -24.88 14.91 21.42
CA MET A 119 -24.87 15.57 20.13
C MET A 119 -25.88 14.88 19.22
N SER A 120 -26.64 15.65 18.43
CA SER A 120 -27.47 15.08 17.38
C SER A 120 -27.54 16.00 16.18
N GLY A 121 -27.71 15.44 14.99
CA GLY A 121 -27.85 16.22 13.78
C GLY A 121 -28.31 15.36 12.62
N GLN A 122 -28.71 16.03 11.55
CA GLN A 122 -29.09 15.38 10.31
C GLN A 122 -28.20 15.89 9.18
N MET A 123 -27.58 14.98 8.43
CA MET A 123 -26.82 15.36 7.25
C MET A 123 -27.78 15.61 6.08
N PRO A 124 -27.72 16.79 5.43
CA PRO A 124 -28.53 17.06 4.25
C PRO A 124 -28.09 16.18 3.07
N GLY A 125 -29.06 15.69 2.30
CA GLY A 125 -28.80 14.84 1.14
C GLY A 125 -30.08 14.15 0.63
N PRO A 126 -30.02 13.50 -0.56
CA PRO A 126 -31.16 12.79 -1.14
C PRO A 126 -31.66 11.63 -0.26
N SER A 127 -30.83 11.17 0.68
CA SER A 127 -31.22 10.29 1.76
C SER A 127 -30.62 10.79 3.06
N ALA A 128 -31.43 11.51 3.84
CA ALA A 128 -30.94 12.20 5.03
C ALA A 128 -30.53 11.20 6.12
N ILE A 129 -29.32 11.37 6.65
CA ILE A 129 -28.77 10.52 7.72
C ILE A 129 -28.90 11.27 9.03
N ARG A 130 -29.56 10.68 10.02
CA ARG A 130 -29.58 11.17 11.40
C ARG A 130 -28.46 10.50 12.18
N LEU A 131 -27.69 11.31 12.88
CA LEU A 131 -26.57 10.87 13.71
C LEU A 131 -26.81 11.37 15.13
N SER A 132 -26.66 10.49 16.12
CA SER A 132 -26.68 10.87 17.53
C SER A 132 -25.46 10.31 18.24
N TYR A 133 -24.91 11.07 19.19
CA TYR A 133 -23.81 10.65 20.04
C TYR A 133 -24.10 10.97 21.51
N LYS A 134 -23.66 10.07 22.39
CA LYS A 134 -23.62 10.25 23.83
C LYS A 134 -22.20 9.99 24.33
N LEU A 135 -21.63 10.97 25.01
CA LEU A 135 -20.30 10.90 25.60
C LEU A 135 -20.45 11.20 27.11
N PRO A 136 -20.33 10.20 27.99
CA PRO A 136 -20.52 10.40 29.43
C PRO A 136 -19.55 11.42 30.01
N GLN A 137 -18.32 11.45 29.49
CA GLN A 137 -17.27 12.32 30.00
C GLN A 137 -16.21 12.62 28.93
N ILE A 138 -15.74 13.86 28.89
CA ILE A 138 -14.54 14.28 28.16
C ILE A 138 -13.66 15.04 29.14
N VAL A 139 -12.39 14.69 29.25
CA VAL A 139 -11.43 15.35 30.15
C VAL A 139 -10.25 15.87 29.33
N LEU A 140 -9.98 17.16 29.43
CA LEU A 140 -8.80 17.81 28.86
C LEU A 140 -7.90 18.24 30.02
N LYS A 141 -6.60 17.98 29.94
CA LYS A 141 -5.62 18.34 30.96
C LYS A 141 -4.63 19.36 30.45
N ASP A 142 -4.24 20.28 31.34
CA ASP A 142 -3.27 21.35 31.09
C ASP A 142 -3.53 22.10 29.78
N TYR A 143 -4.80 22.43 29.54
CA TYR A 143 -5.21 23.17 28.35
C TYR A 143 -4.62 24.57 28.39
N ALA A 144 -4.06 25.02 27.27
CA ALA A 144 -3.81 26.42 26.98
C ALA A 144 -4.06 26.69 25.50
N GLY A 145 -4.85 27.72 25.21
CA GLY A 145 -5.24 28.04 23.84
C GLY A 145 -6.04 29.33 23.76
N PRO A 146 -6.59 29.66 22.58
CA PRO A 146 -7.29 30.91 22.37
C PRO A 146 -8.60 30.97 23.17
N VAL A 147 -8.93 32.14 23.71
CA VAL A 147 -10.21 32.39 24.42
C VAL A 147 -11.39 32.31 23.44
N ARG A 148 -11.14 32.58 22.16
CA ARG A 148 -12.16 32.63 21.11
C ARG A 148 -11.74 31.78 19.92
N PHE A 149 -12.66 30.98 19.41
CA PHE A 149 -12.46 30.27 18.17
C PHE A 149 -12.58 31.21 16.97
N ALA A 150 -11.75 31.00 15.94
CA ALA A 150 -11.82 31.79 14.73
C ALA A 150 -13.20 31.63 14.09
N ALA A 151 -13.89 32.73 13.83
CA ALA A 151 -15.14 32.68 13.11
C ALA A 151 -14.88 32.16 11.69
N LEU A 152 -15.52 31.07 11.31
CA LEU A 152 -15.49 30.59 9.94
C LEU A 152 -16.24 31.60 9.05
N PRO A 153 -15.58 32.18 8.02
CA PRO A 153 -16.26 33.13 7.14
C PRO A 153 -17.48 32.49 6.46
N ALA A 154 -18.61 33.20 6.43
CA ALA A 154 -19.79 32.73 5.71
C ALA A 154 -19.46 32.54 4.22
N GLY A 155 -19.77 31.36 3.68
CA GLY A 155 -19.46 31.01 2.28
C GLY A 155 -18.02 30.53 2.03
N SER A 156 -17.22 30.30 3.07
CA SER A 156 -15.91 29.64 2.91
C SER A 156 -16.07 28.23 2.34
N GLY A 157 -15.29 27.93 1.29
CA GLY A 157 -15.25 26.59 0.71
C GLY A 157 -14.63 25.58 1.68
N PRO A 158 -14.91 24.27 1.53
CA PRO A 158 -14.48 23.25 2.49
C PRO A 158 -12.98 23.27 2.81
N LEU A 159 -12.12 23.48 1.81
CA LEU A 159 -10.66 23.52 2.01
C LEU A 159 -10.22 24.69 2.90
N GLU A 160 -10.85 25.85 2.76
CA GLU A 160 -10.55 27.04 3.55
C GLU A 160 -11.01 26.87 5.00
N THR A 161 -12.15 26.20 5.19
CA THR A 161 -12.63 25.78 6.50
C THR A 161 -11.62 24.84 7.18
N TYR A 162 -11.17 23.78 6.49
CA TYR A 162 -10.17 22.86 7.02
C TYR A 162 -8.85 23.56 7.37
N ARG A 163 -8.37 24.44 6.48
CA ARG A 163 -7.15 25.22 6.68
C ARG A 163 -7.26 26.09 7.94
N THR A 164 -8.38 26.79 8.12
CA THR A 164 -8.63 27.65 9.29
C THR A 164 -8.68 26.84 10.59
N LEU A 165 -9.35 25.69 10.57
CA LEU A 165 -9.43 24.80 11.74
C LEU A 165 -8.05 24.25 12.13
N MET A 166 -7.23 23.85 11.15
CA MET A 166 -5.88 23.36 11.40
C MET A 166 -4.94 24.46 11.92
N GLN A 167 -5.07 25.69 11.41
CA GLN A 167 -4.32 26.83 11.93
C GLN A 167 -4.69 27.13 13.38
N GLN A 168 -5.97 27.03 13.70
CA GLN A 168 -6.42 27.18 15.06
C GLN A 168 -5.96 26.03 15.96
N PHE A 169 -5.99 24.79 15.47
CA PHE A 169 -5.48 23.66 16.22
C PHE A 169 -4.00 23.83 16.59
N ALA A 170 -3.21 24.45 15.72
CA ALA A 170 -1.79 24.72 15.98
C ALA A 170 -1.54 25.69 17.15
N THR A 171 -2.55 26.47 17.58
CA THR A 171 -2.45 27.36 18.74
C THR A 171 -2.93 26.72 20.05
N ILE A 172 -3.38 25.48 20.00
CA ILE A 172 -3.84 24.72 21.17
C ILE A 172 -2.69 23.89 21.73
N SER A 173 -2.58 23.88 23.06
CA SER A 173 -1.76 22.92 23.79
C SER A 173 -2.56 22.24 24.89
N ALA A 174 -2.29 20.96 25.11
CA ALA A 174 -2.90 20.14 26.16
C ALA A 174 -1.99 18.95 26.45
N SER A 175 -1.87 18.55 27.72
CA SER A 175 -1.09 17.35 28.07
C SER A 175 -1.82 16.06 27.73
N SER A 176 -3.16 16.04 27.84
CA SER A 176 -3.98 14.90 27.44
C SER A 176 -5.43 15.27 27.17
N ILE A 177 -6.07 14.59 26.23
CA ILE A 177 -7.53 14.56 26.04
C ILE A 177 -7.99 13.12 26.22
N ILE A 178 -8.95 12.89 27.11
CA ILE A 178 -9.44 11.56 27.47
C ILE A 178 -10.95 11.52 27.23
N LEU A 179 -11.37 10.55 26.42
CA LEU A 179 -12.77 10.19 26.18
C LEU A 179 -12.92 8.70 26.51
N PRO A 180 -13.38 8.35 27.73
CA PRO A 180 -13.44 6.97 28.17
C PRO A 180 -14.38 6.10 27.33
N ARG A 181 -15.52 6.67 26.92
CA ARG A 181 -16.53 5.97 26.13
C ARG A 181 -17.34 6.97 25.31
N ALA A 182 -17.68 6.60 24.08
CA ALA A 182 -18.69 7.30 23.29
C ALA A 182 -19.60 6.29 22.59
N GLU A 183 -20.90 6.54 22.62
CA GLU A 183 -21.91 5.73 21.95
C GLU A 183 -22.55 6.56 20.86
N GLY A 184 -22.72 5.97 19.68
CA GLY A 184 -23.34 6.63 18.55
C GLY A 184 -24.38 5.76 17.88
N THR A 185 -25.43 6.40 17.37
CA THR A 185 -26.42 5.75 16.49
C THR A 185 -26.53 6.50 15.18
N MET A 186 -26.75 5.75 14.11
CA MET A 186 -26.98 6.26 12.77
C MET A 186 -28.28 5.67 12.24
N GLU A 187 -29.17 6.55 11.76
CA GLU A 187 -30.46 6.18 11.17
C GLU A 187 -30.65 6.85 9.79
N GLY A 188 -31.24 6.13 8.84
CA GLY A 188 -31.46 6.63 7.48
C GLY A 188 -30.26 6.43 6.54
N GLY A 189 -30.34 7.00 5.33
CA GLY A 189 -29.40 6.75 4.22
C GLY A 189 -30.06 6.07 3.02
N PRO A 190 -29.30 5.74 1.95
CA PRO A 190 -29.84 5.04 0.78
C PRO A 190 -30.55 3.75 1.20
N ALA A 191 -31.45 3.20 0.39
CA ALA A 191 -32.27 2.02 0.72
C ALA A 191 -31.49 0.75 1.17
N ALA A 192 -30.14 0.76 1.17
CA ALA A 192 -29.26 -0.28 1.68
C ALA A 192 -28.63 0.02 3.06
N ALA A 193 -28.66 1.27 3.55
CA ALA A 193 -28.09 1.68 4.84
C ALA A 193 -29.15 1.53 5.94
N ALA A 194 -29.13 0.40 6.64
CA ALA A 194 -30.00 0.20 7.80
C ALA A 194 -29.39 0.85 9.05
N PRO A 195 -30.13 0.90 10.17
CA PRO A 195 -29.63 1.45 11.42
C PRO A 195 -28.30 0.82 11.85
N ALA A 196 -27.41 1.66 12.37
CA ALA A 196 -26.13 1.21 12.89
C ALA A 196 -25.84 1.84 14.26
N GLU A 197 -25.24 1.05 15.13
CA GLU A 197 -24.79 1.42 16.47
C GLU A 197 -23.28 1.29 16.54
N PHE A 198 -22.62 2.24 17.19
CA PHE A 198 -21.17 2.28 17.35
C PHE A 198 -20.80 2.61 18.79
N THR A 199 -19.78 1.96 19.33
CA THR A 199 -19.21 2.26 20.64
C THR A 199 -17.71 2.42 20.51
N TYR A 200 -17.20 3.57 20.90
CA TYR A 200 -15.78 3.86 21.06
C TYR A 200 -15.42 3.72 22.55
N SER A 201 -14.26 3.14 22.85
CA SER A 201 -13.76 2.99 24.21
C SER A 201 -12.28 3.36 24.30
N GLY A 202 -11.91 4.03 25.39
CA GLY A 202 -10.51 4.32 25.71
C GLY A 202 -9.82 5.22 24.68
N PHE A 203 -10.49 6.30 24.29
CA PHE A 203 -9.88 7.29 23.41
C PHE A 203 -8.98 8.23 24.22
N THR A 204 -7.72 8.35 23.83
CA THR A 204 -6.77 9.31 24.41
C THR A 204 -5.96 10.02 23.34
N ILE A 205 -5.68 11.29 23.56
CA ILE A 205 -4.67 12.06 22.83
C ILE A 205 -3.68 12.55 23.85
N ASP A 206 -2.38 12.34 23.64
CA ASP A 206 -1.33 12.77 24.55
C ASP A 206 -0.41 13.80 23.89
N ASN A 207 -0.07 14.82 24.68
CA ASN A 207 0.83 15.91 24.35
C ASN A 207 0.49 16.58 23.00
N ILE A 208 -0.48 17.47 23.05
CA ILE A 208 -0.79 18.41 21.98
C ILE A 208 0.02 19.67 22.19
N LYS A 209 0.83 20.05 21.20
CA LYS A 209 1.61 21.30 21.24
C LYS A 209 2.07 21.70 19.84
N ASP A 210 1.96 23.00 19.50
CA ASP A 210 2.48 23.58 18.26
C ASP A 210 2.00 22.84 16.99
N GLY A 211 0.73 22.39 16.99
CA GLY A 211 0.14 21.61 15.89
C GLY A 211 0.60 20.16 15.80
N ARG A 212 1.29 19.65 16.81
CA ARG A 212 1.76 18.25 16.89
C ARG A 212 1.06 17.49 18.00
N ILE A 213 0.91 16.19 17.79
CA ILE A 213 0.37 15.24 18.75
C ILE A 213 1.40 14.11 18.91
N ALA A 214 1.83 13.84 20.15
CA ALA A 214 2.78 12.75 20.39
C ALA A 214 2.14 11.37 20.18
N SER A 215 0.95 11.16 20.72
CA SER A 215 0.17 9.94 20.48
C SER A 215 -1.33 10.18 20.48
N TYR A 216 -2.01 9.38 19.67
CA TYR A 216 -3.45 9.20 19.67
C TYR A 216 -3.70 7.70 19.85
N LYS A 217 -4.61 7.34 20.74
CA LYS A 217 -4.97 5.95 21.03
C LYS A 217 -6.48 5.80 21.09
N LEU A 218 -6.98 4.67 20.60
CA LEU A 218 -8.33 4.19 20.77
C LEU A 218 -8.28 2.70 21.09
N ASP A 219 -8.62 2.33 22.33
CA ASP A 219 -8.56 0.93 22.80
C ASP A 219 -9.51 0.01 22.03
N GLY A 220 -10.71 0.50 21.70
CA GLY A 220 -11.72 -0.31 21.03
C GLY A 220 -12.76 0.49 20.27
N LEU A 221 -13.17 -0.06 19.13
CA LEU A 221 -14.34 0.33 18.36
C LEU A 221 -15.20 -0.92 18.15
N ALA A 222 -16.43 -0.92 18.64
CA ALA A 222 -17.42 -1.95 18.35
C ALA A 222 -18.56 -1.35 17.53
N PHE A 223 -19.07 -2.10 16.56
CA PHE A 223 -20.22 -1.67 15.77
C PHE A 223 -21.18 -2.80 15.49
N THR A 224 -22.44 -2.44 15.32
CA THR A 224 -23.50 -3.31 14.80
C THR A 224 -24.20 -2.57 13.69
N MET A 225 -24.32 -3.18 12.52
CA MET A 225 -25.06 -2.61 11.39
C MET A 225 -25.94 -3.68 10.77
N SER A 226 -27.11 -3.28 10.26
CA SER A 226 -27.88 -4.17 9.39
C SER A 226 -27.65 -3.75 7.93
N MET A 227 -27.45 -4.72 7.06
CA MET A 227 -27.28 -4.48 5.63
C MET A 227 -28.40 -5.19 4.88
N GLN A 228 -29.02 -4.50 3.93
CA GLN A 228 -29.99 -5.12 3.05
C GLN A 228 -29.23 -5.75 1.87
N GLN A 229 -29.09 -7.07 1.87
CA GLN A 229 -28.50 -7.76 0.73
C GLN A 229 -29.51 -7.78 -0.43
N PRO A 230 -29.11 -7.37 -1.66
CA PRO A 230 -29.95 -7.58 -2.82
C PRO A 230 -30.18 -9.08 -3.04
N ALA A 231 -31.39 -9.46 -3.47
CA ALA A 231 -31.69 -10.85 -3.79
C ALA A 231 -30.72 -11.35 -4.87
N ASN A 232 -30.12 -12.52 -4.68
CA ASN A 232 -29.32 -13.15 -5.74
C ASN A 232 -30.22 -13.44 -6.96
N LYS A 233 -29.62 -13.55 -8.15
CA LYS A 233 -30.37 -13.66 -9.42
C LYS A 233 -31.39 -14.82 -9.44
N LEU A 234 -31.11 -15.90 -8.70
CA LEU A 234 -31.99 -17.08 -8.59
C LEU A 234 -33.23 -16.79 -7.72
N ALA A 235 -33.03 -16.13 -6.57
CA ALA A 235 -34.08 -15.73 -5.64
C ALA A 235 -34.94 -14.57 -6.18
N ALA A 236 -34.32 -13.65 -6.92
CA ALA A 236 -35.01 -12.57 -7.62
C ALA A 236 -35.99 -13.10 -8.68
N GLY A 237 -35.61 -14.17 -9.41
CA GLY A 237 -36.49 -14.83 -10.38
C GLY A 237 -37.68 -15.59 -9.75
N ALA A 238 -37.62 -15.87 -8.44
CA ALA A 238 -38.67 -16.54 -7.67
C ALA A 238 -39.52 -15.56 -6.83
N GLY A 239 -39.34 -14.24 -6.99
CA GLY A 239 -40.08 -13.22 -6.23
C GLY A 239 -39.74 -13.16 -4.74
N GLN A 240 -38.60 -13.73 -4.32
CA GLN A 240 -38.19 -13.70 -2.92
C GLN A 240 -37.49 -12.38 -2.57
N PRO A 241 -37.87 -11.72 -1.45
CA PRO A 241 -37.22 -10.47 -1.03
C PRO A 241 -35.75 -10.69 -0.65
N GLY A 242 -34.95 -9.62 -0.77
CA GLY A 242 -33.58 -9.59 -0.25
C GLY A 242 -33.55 -9.80 1.27
N ARG A 243 -32.48 -10.41 1.79
CA ARG A 243 -32.33 -10.68 3.22
C ARG A 243 -31.68 -9.50 3.93
N ILE A 244 -32.15 -9.20 5.14
CA ILE A 244 -31.45 -8.31 6.06
C ILE A 244 -30.39 -9.14 6.77
N GLU A 245 -29.13 -8.74 6.64
CA GLU A 245 -27.98 -9.35 7.28
C GLU A 245 -27.48 -8.44 8.38
N LYS A 246 -27.38 -8.96 9.61
CA LYS A 246 -26.76 -8.22 10.71
C LYS A 246 -25.27 -8.51 10.70
N LEU A 247 -24.47 -7.44 10.69
CA LEU A 247 -23.04 -7.49 10.89
C LEU A 247 -22.70 -6.93 12.27
N GLN A 248 -21.83 -7.62 12.99
CA GLN A 248 -21.17 -7.07 14.17
C GLN A 248 -19.67 -7.07 13.92
N GLY A 249 -19.02 -5.95 14.24
CA GLY A 249 -17.58 -5.86 14.11
C GLY A 249 -16.92 -5.18 15.28
N ARG A 250 -15.62 -5.46 15.43
CA ARG A 250 -14.78 -4.90 16.48
C ARG A 250 -13.38 -4.64 15.95
N VAL A 251 -12.82 -3.50 16.34
CA VAL A 251 -11.43 -3.10 16.10
C VAL A 251 -10.80 -2.80 17.45
N THR A 252 -9.52 -3.13 17.62
CA THR A 252 -8.78 -2.90 18.87
C THR A 252 -7.47 -2.20 18.65
N ASP A 253 -6.97 -1.55 19.70
CA ASP A 253 -5.60 -1.02 19.79
C ASP A 253 -5.20 -0.16 18.58
N ILE A 254 -6.02 0.82 18.23
CA ILE A 254 -5.67 1.81 17.20
C ILE A 254 -4.75 2.84 17.85
N VAL A 255 -3.52 2.97 17.34
CA VAL A 255 -2.50 3.88 17.87
C VAL A 255 -1.84 4.62 16.72
N HIS A 256 -1.74 5.93 16.86
CA HIS A 256 -1.00 6.80 15.94
C HIS A 256 0.06 7.55 16.75
N HIS A 257 1.27 7.64 16.21
CA HIS A 257 2.40 8.35 16.84
C HIS A 257 2.91 9.47 15.95
N ASP A 258 3.42 10.52 16.59
CA ASP A 258 4.11 11.65 15.97
C ASP A 258 3.31 12.33 14.85
N ILE A 259 2.06 12.71 15.13
CA ILE A 259 1.20 13.38 14.16
C ILE A 259 1.62 14.86 14.06
N ASP A 260 1.80 15.37 12.84
CA ASP A 260 2.10 16.78 12.56
C ASP A 260 1.02 17.40 11.67
N ALA A 261 0.11 18.17 12.28
CA ALA A 261 -0.93 18.88 11.55
C ALA A 261 -0.36 20.00 10.66
N ASN A 262 0.86 20.48 10.94
CA ASN A 262 1.50 21.50 10.10
C ASN A 262 1.88 20.94 8.72
N ALA A 263 2.08 19.63 8.59
CA ALA A 263 2.27 18.98 7.29
C ALA A 263 1.03 19.16 6.40
N MET A 264 -0.18 19.03 6.98
CA MET A 264 -1.43 19.28 6.26
C MET A 264 -1.65 20.76 5.96
N LEU A 265 -1.23 21.66 6.85
CA LEU A 265 -1.23 23.10 6.57
C LEU A 265 -0.33 23.47 5.39
N ALA A 266 0.82 22.83 5.25
CA ALA A 266 1.71 23.04 4.11
C ALA A 266 1.06 22.61 2.79
N VAL A 267 0.32 21.50 2.78
CA VAL A 267 -0.44 21.02 1.61
C VAL A 267 -1.59 21.95 1.23
N LEU A 268 -2.28 22.52 2.23
CA LEU A 268 -3.41 23.45 2.04
C LEU A 268 -2.97 24.91 1.80
N SER A 269 -1.67 25.19 1.82
CA SER A 269 -1.13 26.53 1.59
C SER A 269 -1.41 27.00 0.16
N PRO A 270 -1.76 28.28 -0.06
CA PRO A 270 -1.81 28.86 -1.40
C PRO A 270 -0.48 28.76 -2.17
N GLU A 271 0.64 28.69 -1.43
CA GLU A 271 2.00 28.58 -1.97
C GLU A 271 2.48 27.12 -2.07
N ALA A 272 1.60 26.13 -1.84
CA ALA A 272 1.95 24.70 -1.86
C ALA A 272 2.66 24.28 -3.17
N ALA A 273 2.29 24.89 -4.30
CA ALA A 273 2.92 24.64 -5.61
C ALA A 273 4.42 24.94 -5.66
N LYS A 274 4.92 25.81 -4.79
CA LYS A 274 6.34 26.18 -4.72
C LYS A 274 7.12 25.43 -3.65
N ASP A 275 6.44 24.61 -2.84
CA ASP A 275 7.04 23.90 -1.71
C ASP A 275 7.32 22.43 -2.04
N ASP A 276 8.56 22.16 -2.47
CA ASP A 276 9.02 20.82 -2.83
C ASP A 276 9.54 20.00 -1.63
N ARG A 277 9.42 20.53 -0.41
CA ARG A 277 9.87 19.83 0.81
C ARG A 277 8.94 18.65 1.11
N VAL A 278 9.53 17.60 1.68
CA VAL A 278 8.79 16.45 2.20
C VAL A 278 8.46 16.70 3.66
N TYR A 279 7.17 16.58 4.01
CA TYR A 279 6.65 16.72 5.36
C TYR A 279 6.12 15.40 5.87
N ARG A 280 6.59 14.95 7.03
CA ARG A 280 6.02 13.80 7.72
C ARG A 280 4.71 14.19 8.40
N VAL A 281 3.63 13.49 8.06
CA VAL A 281 2.29 13.70 8.65
C VAL A 281 2.10 12.84 9.90
N TYR A 282 2.55 11.59 9.88
CA TYR A 282 2.61 10.72 11.07
C TYR A 282 3.81 9.78 11.00
N GLY A 283 4.35 9.40 12.17
CA GLY A 283 5.53 8.54 12.29
C GLY A 283 5.22 7.05 12.24
N ARG A 284 4.17 6.60 12.94
CA ARG A 284 3.73 5.21 12.91
C ARG A 284 2.24 5.11 13.21
N VAL A 285 1.56 4.22 12.50
CA VAL A 285 0.17 3.85 12.76
C VAL A 285 0.10 2.34 12.95
N THR A 286 -0.63 1.91 13.96
CA THR A 286 -0.96 0.50 14.19
C THR A 286 -2.42 0.35 14.54
N ALA A 287 -3.04 -0.75 14.11
CA ALA A 287 -4.32 -1.22 14.59
C ALA A 287 -4.17 -2.71 14.92
N GLY A 288 -4.74 -3.13 16.05
CA GLY A 288 -4.83 -4.52 16.46
C GLY A 288 -5.88 -5.31 15.69
N ALA A 289 -6.44 -6.34 16.32
CA ALA A 289 -7.34 -7.26 15.66
C ALA A 289 -8.62 -6.56 15.18
N TYR A 290 -9.00 -6.89 13.95
CA TYR A 290 -10.28 -6.54 13.34
C TYR A 290 -11.08 -7.81 13.14
N GLU A 291 -12.28 -7.85 13.71
CA GLU A 291 -13.18 -9.00 13.64
C GLU A 291 -14.53 -8.53 13.11
N VAL A 292 -15.10 -9.27 12.15
CA VAL A 292 -16.47 -9.05 11.66
C VAL A 292 -17.17 -10.39 11.59
N ASN A 293 -18.33 -10.46 12.22
CA ASN A 293 -19.21 -11.60 12.20
C ASN A 293 -20.52 -11.23 11.52
N SER A 294 -20.99 -12.14 10.68
CA SER A 294 -22.31 -12.07 10.07
C SER A 294 -23.20 -13.19 10.58
N ASP A 295 -24.49 -12.90 10.74
CA ASP A 295 -25.54 -13.90 10.99
C ASP A 295 -25.68 -14.91 9.84
N SER A 296 -25.09 -14.66 8.66
CA SER A 296 -25.04 -15.60 7.53
C SER A 296 -23.96 -16.69 7.67
N GLY A 297 -23.19 -16.69 8.76
CA GLY A 297 -22.13 -17.66 9.03
C GLY A 297 -20.76 -17.28 8.46
N VAL A 298 -20.62 -16.05 7.94
CA VAL A 298 -19.32 -15.50 7.52
C VAL A 298 -18.61 -14.89 8.74
N ARG A 299 -17.36 -15.29 8.97
CA ARG A 299 -16.50 -14.66 9.98
C ARG A 299 -15.20 -14.20 9.34
N MET A 300 -14.91 -12.92 9.47
CA MET A 300 -13.68 -12.31 9.00
C MET A 300 -12.85 -11.88 10.21
N ARG A 301 -11.56 -12.22 10.20
CA ARG A 301 -10.56 -11.77 11.18
C ARG A 301 -9.34 -11.25 10.44
N MET A 302 -8.77 -10.17 10.92
CA MET A 302 -7.47 -9.63 10.52
C MET A 302 -6.70 -9.35 11.80
N GLU A 303 -5.43 -9.75 11.89
CA GLU A 303 -4.63 -9.63 13.12
C GLU A 303 -4.16 -8.22 13.40
N GLY A 304 -3.97 -7.42 12.36
CA GLY A 304 -3.67 -6.02 12.50
C GLY A 304 -3.24 -5.35 11.21
N ILE A 305 -3.14 -4.04 11.30
CA ILE A 305 -2.59 -3.16 10.27
C ILE A 305 -1.45 -2.37 10.90
N SER A 306 -0.38 -2.15 10.16
CA SER A 306 0.64 -1.16 10.51
C SER A 306 1.09 -0.39 9.30
N ALA A 307 1.53 0.84 9.50
CA ALA A 307 2.30 1.59 8.52
C ALA A 307 3.31 2.46 9.24
N ASP A 308 4.51 2.53 8.69
CA ASP A 308 5.53 3.46 9.14
C ASP A 308 5.48 4.69 8.22
N GLU A 309 5.71 5.85 8.79
CA GLU A 309 5.94 7.12 8.10
C GLU A 309 5.04 7.39 6.88
N PHE A 310 3.99 8.18 7.09
CA PHE A 310 3.29 8.81 5.98
C PHE A 310 3.78 10.23 5.80
N SER A 311 4.21 10.54 4.58
CA SER A 311 4.79 11.82 4.23
C SER A 311 4.13 12.39 2.99
N VAL A 312 4.11 13.72 2.90
CA VAL A 312 3.50 14.47 1.80
C VAL A 312 4.49 15.47 1.21
N ARG A 313 4.39 15.71 -0.09
CA ARG A 313 5.13 16.74 -0.83
C ARG A 313 4.13 17.72 -1.46
N PRO A 314 3.95 18.93 -0.88
CA PRO A 314 2.92 19.88 -1.33
C PRO A 314 2.98 20.22 -2.82
N SER A 315 4.18 20.44 -3.38
CA SER A 315 4.40 20.77 -4.80
C SER A 315 3.79 19.77 -5.77
N ARG A 316 3.68 18.49 -5.39
CA ARG A 316 3.16 17.39 -6.21
C ARG A 316 1.70 17.09 -5.91
N LEU A 317 1.34 17.06 -4.62
CA LEU A 317 0.03 16.62 -4.16
C LEU A 317 -1.11 17.54 -4.66
N GLN A 318 -0.88 18.87 -4.65
CA GLN A 318 -1.74 19.89 -5.27
C GLN A 318 -3.26 19.67 -5.10
N LEU A 319 -3.72 19.26 -3.90
CA LEU A 319 -5.15 18.94 -3.65
C LEU A 319 -6.11 20.05 -4.10
N PRO A 320 -5.85 21.36 -3.85
CA PRO A 320 -6.75 22.42 -4.31
C PRO A 320 -6.94 22.42 -5.83
N ALA A 321 -5.88 22.17 -6.59
CA ALA A 321 -5.95 22.10 -8.04
C ALA A 321 -6.71 20.85 -8.53
N LEU A 322 -6.55 19.71 -7.83
CA LEU A 322 -7.33 18.50 -8.12
C LEU A 322 -8.82 18.74 -7.91
N PHE A 323 -9.21 19.28 -6.76
CA PHE A 323 -10.62 19.57 -6.46
C PHE A 323 -11.23 20.57 -7.46
N ALA A 324 -10.46 21.57 -7.90
CA ALA A 324 -10.90 22.54 -8.91
C ALA A 324 -11.10 21.92 -10.30
N ALA A 325 -10.39 20.84 -10.62
CA ALA A 325 -10.51 20.13 -11.91
C ALA A 325 -11.63 19.08 -11.94
N LEU A 326 -12.13 18.66 -10.78
CA LEU A 326 -13.25 17.71 -10.72
C LEU A 326 -14.55 18.35 -11.22
N PRO A 327 -15.35 17.65 -12.04
CA PRO A 327 -16.61 18.18 -12.52
C PRO A 327 -17.60 18.37 -11.36
N ALA A 328 -18.37 19.46 -11.41
CA ALA A 328 -19.38 19.77 -10.39
C ALA A 328 -20.53 18.74 -10.33
N SER A 329 -20.68 17.91 -11.37
CA SER A 329 -21.67 16.83 -11.45
C SER A 329 -21.05 15.62 -12.13
N THR A 330 -21.30 14.43 -11.57
CA THR A 330 -20.94 13.14 -12.17
C THR A 330 -21.84 12.75 -13.35
N ALA A 331 -22.93 13.50 -13.60
CA ALA A 331 -23.85 13.27 -14.70
C ALA A 331 -23.30 13.76 -16.05
N VAL A 332 -22.27 14.62 -16.04
CA VAL A 332 -21.59 15.11 -17.23
C VAL A 332 -20.27 14.35 -17.35
N GLU A 333 -20.13 13.59 -18.42
CA GLU A 333 -18.87 12.90 -18.70
C GLU A 333 -17.80 13.93 -19.07
N PRO A 334 -16.63 13.92 -18.40
CA PRO A 334 -15.57 14.90 -18.68
C PRO A 334 -15.09 14.78 -20.12
N THR A 335 -14.74 15.90 -20.75
CA THR A 335 -14.14 15.85 -22.10
C THR A 335 -12.81 15.10 -22.05
N PRO A 336 -12.34 14.55 -23.19
CA PRO A 336 -11.01 13.94 -23.27
C PRO A 336 -9.87 14.76 -22.66
N GLU A 337 -9.86 16.07 -22.89
CA GLU A 337 -8.86 16.99 -22.34
C GLU A 337 -9.01 17.15 -20.83
N GLN A 338 -10.24 17.26 -20.33
CA GLN A 338 -10.52 17.32 -18.90
C GLN A 338 -10.14 16.02 -18.18
N ALA A 339 -10.46 14.87 -18.77
CA ALA A 339 -10.08 13.56 -18.23
C ALA A 339 -8.56 13.42 -18.13
N ARG A 340 -7.80 13.90 -19.14
CA ARG A 340 -6.34 13.93 -19.10
C ARG A 340 -5.79 14.83 -18.00
N ASP A 341 -6.33 16.04 -17.85
CA ASP A 341 -5.92 16.96 -16.78
C ASP A 341 -6.22 16.39 -15.38
N ILE A 342 -7.40 15.79 -15.17
CA ILE A 342 -7.74 15.11 -13.91
C ILE A 342 -6.75 13.98 -13.62
N MET A 343 -6.47 13.12 -14.61
CA MET A 343 -5.52 12.01 -14.45
C MET A 343 -4.10 12.48 -14.16
N GLU A 344 -3.64 13.58 -14.78
CA GLU A 344 -2.34 14.20 -14.46
C GLU A 344 -2.29 14.66 -13.00
N LYS A 345 -3.36 15.28 -12.50
CA LYS A 345 -3.43 15.69 -11.09
C LYS A 345 -3.50 14.50 -10.13
N VAL A 346 -4.21 13.42 -10.50
CA VAL A 346 -4.22 12.17 -9.71
C VAL A 346 -2.85 11.51 -9.71
N ALA A 347 -2.11 11.52 -10.84
CA ALA A 347 -0.71 11.08 -10.87
C ALA A 347 0.16 11.90 -9.90
N GLY A 348 -0.04 13.23 -9.87
CA GLY A 348 0.58 14.14 -8.89
C GLY A 348 0.27 13.77 -7.42
N VAL A 349 -0.92 13.25 -7.11
CA VAL A 349 -1.24 12.72 -5.78
C VAL A 349 -0.34 11.56 -5.40
N TYR A 350 -0.16 10.57 -6.29
CA TYR A 350 0.73 9.43 -6.03
C TYR A 350 2.21 9.84 -5.93
N GLU A 351 2.63 10.86 -6.68
CA GLU A 351 3.98 11.47 -6.53
C GLU A 351 4.13 12.30 -5.25
N GLY A 352 3.02 12.86 -4.77
CA GLY A 352 2.96 13.76 -3.63
C GLY A 352 2.75 13.08 -2.30
N ILE A 353 2.56 11.76 -2.26
CA ILE A 353 2.49 10.97 -1.03
C ILE A 353 3.59 9.93 -1.00
N ALA A 354 4.06 9.62 0.21
CA ALA A 354 4.92 8.48 0.47
C ALA A 354 4.40 7.71 1.68
N LEU A 355 4.42 6.39 1.59
CA LEU A 355 3.99 5.47 2.63
C LEU A 355 5.03 4.35 2.73
N LYS A 356 5.50 4.07 3.94
CA LYS A 356 6.57 3.11 4.18
C LYS A 356 6.07 1.92 5.01
N ASN A 357 6.53 0.71 4.68
CA ASN A 357 6.27 -0.51 5.41
C ASN A 357 4.78 -0.71 5.76
N ALA A 358 3.85 -0.38 4.87
CA ALA A 358 2.44 -0.64 5.15
C ALA A 358 2.19 -2.15 5.07
N GLU A 359 1.60 -2.70 6.13
CA GLU A 359 1.35 -4.12 6.28
C GLU A 359 -0.04 -4.35 6.84
N MET A 360 -0.80 -5.23 6.18
CA MET A 360 -1.99 -5.86 6.71
C MET A 360 -1.65 -7.33 6.97
N ARG A 361 -1.91 -7.85 8.18
CA ARG A 361 -1.50 -9.22 8.56
C ARG A 361 -2.65 -10.08 9.07
N GLY A 362 -2.51 -11.39 8.87
CA GLY A 362 -3.34 -12.44 9.46
C GLY A 362 -4.81 -12.40 9.06
N LEU A 363 -5.10 -12.14 7.78
CA LEU A 363 -6.46 -12.18 7.26
C LEU A 363 -6.94 -13.64 7.18
N ALA A 364 -8.08 -13.92 7.80
CA ALA A 364 -8.78 -15.19 7.75
C ALA A 364 -10.27 -14.94 7.56
N ILE A 365 -10.86 -15.61 6.57
CA ILE A 365 -12.29 -15.54 6.27
C ILE A 365 -12.84 -16.96 6.34
N GLU A 366 -13.70 -17.23 7.31
CA GLU A 366 -14.48 -18.46 7.41
C GLU A 366 -15.76 -18.28 6.59
N THR A 367 -15.96 -19.15 5.60
CA THR A 367 -17.17 -19.20 4.78
C THR A 367 -17.76 -20.61 4.79
N PRO A 368 -19.05 -20.79 4.47
CA PRO A 368 -19.63 -22.12 4.28
C PRO A 368 -18.92 -23.00 3.23
N GLN A 369 -18.22 -22.38 2.28
CA GLN A 369 -17.47 -23.07 1.22
C GLN A 369 -16.05 -23.48 1.64
N GLY A 370 -15.60 -23.07 2.83
CA GLY A 370 -14.26 -23.33 3.36
C GLY A 370 -13.51 -22.06 3.78
N PRO A 371 -12.45 -22.20 4.58
CA PRO A 371 -11.67 -21.06 5.04
C PRO A 371 -10.76 -20.51 3.93
N VAL A 372 -10.61 -19.19 3.87
CA VAL A 372 -9.60 -18.48 3.09
C VAL A 372 -8.66 -17.78 4.06
N LYS A 373 -7.36 -17.96 3.89
CA LYS A 373 -6.32 -17.32 4.72
C LYS A 373 -5.35 -16.55 3.84
N LEU A 374 -4.85 -15.45 4.38
CA LEU A 374 -3.79 -14.64 3.80
C LEU A 374 -2.91 -14.11 4.93
N ALA A 375 -1.63 -14.49 4.93
CA ALA A 375 -0.70 -14.17 6.01
C ALA A 375 -0.37 -12.66 6.05
N ALA A 376 -0.08 -12.05 4.91
CA ALA A 376 0.17 -10.61 4.85
C ALA A 376 -0.11 -10.00 3.46
N VAL A 377 -0.42 -8.70 3.46
CA VAL A 377 -0.30 -7.81 2.30
C VAL A 377 0.64 -6.69 2.69
N ARG A 378 1.68 -6.47 1.90
CA ARG A 378 2.66 -5.40 2.08
C ARG A 378 2.58 -4.40 0.95
N PHE A 379 2.71 -3.13 1.29
CA PHE A 379 2.65 -2.02 0.36
C PHE A 379 3.63 -0.92 0.77
N ASP A 380 4.39 -0.46 -0.21
CA ASP A 380 5.23 0.73 -0.11
C ASP A 380 4.91 1.65 -1.28
N LEU A 381 4.96 2.96 -1.06
CA LEU A 381 4.74 3.97 -2.09
C LEU A 381 5.72 5.13 -1.89
N ARG A 382 6.42 5.50 -2.95
CA ARG A 382 7.31 6.66 -2.95
C ARG A 382 7.48 7.22 -4.36
N ASP A 383 7.35 8.55 -4.47
CA ASP A 383 7.56 9.27 -5.74
C ASP A 383 6.75 8.66 -6.91
N GLY A 384 5.50 8.23 -6.65
CA GLY A 384 4.62 7.61 -7.64
C GLY A 384 4.85 6.13 -7.93
N LYS A 385 5.94 5.54 -7.40
CA LYS A 385 6.28 4.13 -7.54
C LYS A 385 5.86 3.33 -6.31
N GLY A 386 5.17 2.23 -6.53
CA GLY A 386 4.73 1.30 -5.50
C GLY A 386 5.41 -0.06 -5.56
N GLU A 387 5.54 -0.70 -4.41
CA GLU A 387 5.82 -2.13 -4.31
C GLU A 387 4.65 -2.79 -3.60
N VAL A 388 4.14 -3.89 -4.16
CA VAL A 388 3.02 -4.65 -3.58
C VAL A 388 3.46 -6.09 -3.42
N ALA A 389 3.22 -6.68 -2.25
CA ALA A 389 3.37 -8.10 -2.05
C ALA A 389 2.19 -8.71 -1.30
N VAL A 390 1.82 -9.93 -1.69
CA VAL A 390 0.75 -10.75 -1.11
C VAL A 390 1.40 -12.05 -0.64
N GLU A 391 1.22 -12.43 0.63
CA GLU A 391 1.95 -13.54 1.27
C GLU A 391 1.01 -14.53 1.96
N GLY A 392 1.36 -15.81 1.86
CA GLY A 392 0.72 -16.90 2.59
C GLY A 392 -0.77 -17.06 2.29
N PHE A 393 -1.17 -17.00 1.02
CA PHE A 393 -2.54 -17.30 0.62
C PHE A 393 -2.79 -18.81 0.69
N ASP A 394 -3.89 -19.22 1.30
CA ASP A 394 -4.37 -20.60 1.40
C ASP A 394 -5.90 -20.59 1.29
N GLY A 395 -6.45 -21.24 0.26
CA GLY A 395 -7.89 -21.23 0.04
C GLY A 395 -8.38 -22.40 -0.84
N PRO A 396 -9.70 -22.67 -0.82
CA PRO A 396 -10.29 -23.72 -1.62
C PRO A 396 -10.35 -23.34 -3.11
N SER A 397 -10.27 -24.34 -3.99
CA SER A 397 -10.64 -24.23 -5.40
C SER A 397 -11.44 -25.48 -5.83
N PRO A 398 -12.18 -25.44 -6.96
CA PRO A 398 -13.01 -26.57 -7.39
C PRO A 398 -12.29 -27.92 -7.52
N ASN A 399 -10.99 -27.90 -7.84
CA ASN A 399 -10.17 -29.10 -8.07
C ASN A 399 -9.20 -29.40 -6.91
N GLY A 400 -9.32 -28.72 -5.76
CA GLY A 400 -8.43 -28.87 -4.60
C GLY A 400 -7.92 -27.55 -4.05
N PRO A 401 -7.21 -27.54 -2.91
CA PRO A 401 -6.71 -26.31 -2.30
C PRO A 401 -5.60 -25.66 -3.14
N ILE A 402 -5.54 -24.33 -3.12
CA ILE A 402 -4.45 -23.54 -3.69
C ILE A 402 -3.68 -22.89 -2.54
N LYS A 403 -2.36 -23.02 -2.56
CA LYS A 403 -1.46 -22.35 -1.62
C LYS A 403 -0.48 -21.49 -2.38
N LEU A 404 -0.19 -20.30 -1.87
CA LEU A 404 0.76 -19.36 -2.43
C LEU A 404 1.60 -18.74 -1.31
N GLY A 405 2.91 -18.99 -1.33
CA GLY A 405 3.85 -18.43 -0.37
C GLY A 405 4.00 -16.91 -0.49
N ARG A 406 4.29 -16.40 -1.70
CA ARG A 406 4.41 -14.96 -1.96
C ARG A 406 4.19 -14.64 -3.44
N PHE A 407 3.51 -13.53 -3.70
CA PHE A 407 3.45 -12.87 -4.99
C PHE A 407 3.85 -11.40 -4.80
N ALA A 408 4.69 -10.85 -5.66
CA ALA A 408 5.10 -9.45 -5.56
C ALA A 408 5.24 -8.75 -6.93
N LEU A 409 4.86 -7.49 -6.97
CA LEU A 409 5.10 -6.54 -8.07
C LEU A 409 6.12 -5.52 -7.59
N LYS A 410 7.24 -5.39 -8.31
CA LYS A 410 8.39 -4.54 -7.94
C LYS A 410 8.41 -3.25 -8.77
N GLY A 411 8.62 -2.11 -8.11
CA GLY A 411 8.83 -0.82 -8.77
C GLY A 411 7.70 -0.38 -9.70
N PHE A 412 6.44 -0.65 -9.34
CA PHE A 412 5.28 -0.34 -10.16
C PHE A 412 4.99 1.17 -10.19
N ASP A 413 5.19 1.83 -11.34
CA ASP A 413 5.01 3.27 -11.50
C ASP A 413 3.54 3.62 -11.80
N ILE A 414 2.78 3.86 -10.72
CA ILE A 414 1.35 4.17 -10.75
C ILE A 414 1.11 5.50 -11.46
N ALA A 415 1.95 6.50 -11.18
CA ALA A 415 1.82 7.84 -11.75
C ALA A 415 2.00 7.81 -13.28
N SER A 416 3.02 7.13 -13.77
CA SER A 416 3.26 6.96 -15.20
C SER A 416 2.19 6.09 -15.88
N LEU A 417 1.64 5.08 -15.18
CA LEU A 417 0.50 4.30 -15.71
C LEU A 417 -0.74 5.17 -15.90
N LEU A 418 -1.05 6.05 -14.94
CA LEU A 418 -2.19 6.96 -15.05
C LEU A 418 -2.04 7.90 -16.25
N ARG A 419 -0.85 8.50 -16.42
CA ARG A 419 -0.53 9.35 -17.58
C ARG A 419 -0.62 8.60 -18.91
N PHE A 420 -0.12 7.37 -18.94
CA PHE A 420 -0.24 6.50 -20.10
C PHE A 420 -1.72 6.22 -20.42
N SER A 421 -2.52 5.83 -19.42
CA SER A 421 -3.95 5.53 -19.60
C SER A 421 -4.74 6.75 -20.11
N ALA A 422 -4.45 7.93 -19.57
CA ALA A 422 -5.05 9.20 -19.98
C ALA A 422 -4.81 9.54 -21.46
N LYS A 423 -3.64 9.20 -22.01
CA LYS A 423 -3.34 9.39 -23.44
C LYS A 423 -4.33 8.64 -24.34
N PHE A 424 -4.74 7.44 -23.93
CA PHE A 424 -5.57 6.52 -24.73
C PHE A 424 -7.07 6.51 -24.36
N ALA A 425 -7.43 7.02 -23.17
CA ALA A 425 -8.82 7.08 -22.70
C ALA A 425 -9.76 7.85 -23.65
N ALA A 426 -9.24 8.91 -24.26
CA ALA A 426 -9.96 9.83 -25.15
C ALA A 426 -10.57 9.22 -26.42
N GLN A 427 -10.12 8.03 -26.85
CA GLN A 427 -10.38 7.55 -28.21
C GLN A 427 -10.85 6.09 -28.27
N GLY A 428 -10.93 5.38 -27.13
CA GLY A 428 -11.00 3.91 -27.14
C GLY A 428 -9.85 3.26 -27.95
N ALA A 429 -8.81 4.05 -28.25
CA ALA A 429 -7.72 3.66 -29.12
C ALA A 429 -6.77 2.79 -28.31
N LYS A 430 -6.46 1.62 -28.85
CA LYS A 430 -5.42 0.77 -28.28
C LYS A 430 -4.06 1.39 -28.60
N PRO A 431 -3.11 1.42 -27.65
CA PRO A 431 -1.75 1.85 -27.96
C PRO A 431 -1.20 1.02 -29.12
N ALA A 432 -0.54 1.69 -30.07
CA ALA A 432 0.19 0.98 -31.10
C ALA A 432 1.28 0.11 -30.45
N PRO A 433 1.68 -1.03 -31.05
CA PRO A 433 2.69 -1.90 -30.46
C PRO A 433 3.99 -1.18 -30.07
N ALA A 434 4.44 -0.21 -30.88
CA ALA A 434 5.63 0.60 -30.57
C ALA A 434 5.44 1.50 -29.32
N GLU A 435 4.22 1.98 -29.06
CA GLU A 435 3.91 2.79 -27.88
C GLU A 435 3.71 1.94 -26.63
N ALA A 436 3.22 0.71 -26.79
CA ALA A 436 3.04 -0.25 -25.70
C ALA A 436 4.37 -0.68 -25.05
N VAL A 437 5.50 -0.53 -25.75
CA VAL A 437 6.84 -0.80 -25.21
C VAL A 437 7.14 0.06 -23.97
N VAL A 438 6.55 1.25 -23.85
CA VAL A 438 6.70 2.11 -22.66
C VAL A 438 6.18 1.42 -21.39
N LEU A 439 5.25 0.48 -21.49
CA LEU A 439 4.73 -0.27 -20.34
C LEU A 439 5.82 -1.08 -19.62
N PHE A 440 6.90 -1.47 -20.31
CA PHE A 440 8.05 -2.12 -19.67
C PHE A 440 8.77 -1.22 -18.65
N LYS A 441 8.62 0.10 -18.74
CA LYS A 441 9.17 1.03 -17.73
C LYS A 441 8.31 1.18 -16.49
N LEU A 442 7.04 0.74 -16.55
CA LEU A 442 6.09 0.91 -15.46
C LEU A 442 6.23 -0.15 -14.37
N LEU A 443 7.09 -1.15 -14.57
CA LEU A 443 7.29 -2.25 -13.66
C LEU A 443 8.75 -2.70 -13.78
N GLU A 444 9.37 -3.04 -12.67
CA GLU A 444 10.79 -3.46 -12.62
C GLU A 444 10.92 -4.98 -12.45
N GLY A 445 9.86 -5.65 -11.98
CA GLY A 445 9.83 -7.10 -11.94
C GLY A 445 8.57 -7.69 -11.31
N ILE A 446 8.44 -9.01 -11.45
CA ILE A 446 7.37 -9.83 -10.89
C ILE A 446 8.01 -11.03 -10.18
N GLU A 447 7.50 -11.37 -9.00
CA GLU A 447 7.94 -12.53 -8.22
C GLU A 447 6.75 -13.39 -7.80
N LEU A 448 6.91 -14.71 -7.90
CA LEU A 448 5.97 -15.73 -7.44
C LEU A 448 6.76 -16.83 -6.71
N LYS A 449 6.42 -17.13 -5.46
CA LYS A 449 7.10 -18.12 -4.61
C LYS A 449 6.12 -19.04 -3.93
N GLY A 450 6.47 -20.32 -3.89
CA GLY A 450 5.72 -21.35 -3.17
C GLY A 450 4.26 -21.48 -3.60
N LEU A 451 3.98 -21.47 -4.92
CA LEU A 451 2.65 -21.82 -5.42
C LEU A 451 2.50 -23.35 -5.43
N THR A 452 1.41 -23.85 -4.87
CA THR A 452 0.96 -25.23 -5.04
C THR A 452 -0.50 -25.18 -5.49
N ALA A 453 -0.79 -25.72 -6.66
CA ALA A 453 -2.12 -25.71 -7.24
C ALA A 453 -2.45 -27.08 -7.87
N PRO A 454 -3.72 -27.51 -7.86
CA PRO A 454 -4.13 -28.75 -8.51
C PRO A 454 -3.93 -28.65 -10.03
N TYR A 455 -3.52 -29.77 -10.65
CA TYR A 455 -3.37 -29.87 -12.10
C TYR A 455 -4.45 -30.76 -12.70
N LYS A 456 -5.36 -30.16 -13.46
CA LYS A 456 -6.56 -30.84 -13.99
C LYS A 456 -7.29 -31.57 -12.85
N ALA A 457 -7.99 -32.67 -13.15
CA ALA A 457 -8.59 -33.55 -12.15
C ALA A 457 -7.62 -34.65 -11.65
N GLY A 458 -6.30 -34.45 -11.78
CA GLY A 458 -5.30 -35.43 -11.41
C GLY A 458 -4.81 -35.29 -9.96
N ASP A 459 -4.16 -36.34 -9.45
CA ASP A 459 -3.72 -36.42 -8.04
C ASP A 459 -2.40 -35.66 -7.76
N LYS A 460 -1.72 -35.18 -8.80
CA LYS A 460 -0.40 -34.52 -8.69
C LYS A 460 -0.52 -33.01 -8.91
N PRO A 461 -0.15 -32.16 -7.94
CA PRO A 461 -0.22 -30.72 -8.11
C PRO A 461 0.93 -30.19 -8.98
N VAL A 462 0.75 -28.99 -9.52
CA VAL A 462 1.87 -28.15 -9.98
C VAL A 462 2.43 -27.40 -8.77
N GLN A 463 3.75 -27.39 -8.65
CA GLN A 463 4.52 -26.69 -7.64
C GLN A 463 5.42 -25.65 -8.32
N ILE A 464 5.39 -24.42 -7.83
CA ILE A 464 6.32 -23.36 -8.22
C ILE A 464 7.05 -22.92 -6.95
N ASP A 465 8.32 -23.29 -6.84
CA ASP A 465 9.15 -22.89 -5.71
C ASP A 465 9.46 -21.39 -5.81
N ASN A 466 9.90 -20.95 -6.99
CA ASN A 466 10.24 -19.57 -7.28
C ASN A 466 10.15 -19.26 -8.77
N VAL A 467 9.48 -18.20 -9.16
CA VAL A 467 9.57 -17.57 -10.49
C VAL A 467 9.76 -16.09 -10.25
N SER A 468 10.92 -15.54 -10.62
CA SER A 468 11.23 -14.12 -10.58
C SER A 468 11.63 -13.68 -11.97
N LEU A 469 10.99 -12.64 -12.48
CA LEU A 469 11.38 -11.96 -13.70
C LEU A 469 11.65 -10.50 -13.36
N ASP A 470 12.89 -10.07 -13.53
CA ASP A 470 13.36 -8.73 -13.23
C ASP A 470 13.93 -8.10 -14.49
N TRP A 471 13.66 -6.82 -14.74
CA TRP A 471 14.25 -6.09 -15.87
C TRP A 471 14.48 -4.63 -15.51
N GLY A 472 15.38 -3.99 -16.23
CA GLY A 472 15.73 -2.60 -15.98
C GLY A 472 16.81 -2.12 -16.92
N GLN A 473 17.47 -1.02 -16.53
CA GLN A 473 18.50 -0.33 -17.31
C GLN A 473 18.02 -0.03 -18.73
N PHE A 474 17.50 1.17 -18.98
CA PHE A 474 16.84 1.48 -20.25
C PHE A 474 17.71 2.31 -21.19
N VAL A 475 17.68 1.97 -22.48
CA VAL A 475 18.04 2.86 -23.58
C VAL A 475 16.75 3.16 -24.34
N GLY A 476 16.34 4.43 -24.36
CA GLY A 476 15.00 4.77 -24.85
C GLY A 476 13.94 4.00 -24.05
N PRO A 477 12.95 3.35 -24.69
CA PRO A 477 11.94 2.51 -24.02
C PRO A 477 12.37 1.05 -23.80
N ILE A 478 13.53 0.62 -24.29
CA ILE A 478 13.94 -0.79 -24.32
C ILE A 478 14.77 -1.14 -23.07
N PRO A 479 14.38 -2.17 -22.28
CA PRO A 479 15.22 -2.67 -21.20
C PRO A 479 16.44 -3.36 -21.79
N THR A 480 17.62 -3.03 -21.26
CA THR A 480 18.91 -3.56 -21.69
C THR A 480 19.50 -4.55 -20.69
N LYS A 481 18.80 -4.78 -19.58
CA LYS A 481 19.08 -5.83 -18.60
C LYS A 481 17.80 -6.56 -18.22
N ALA A 482 17.86 -7.89 -18.17
CA ALA A 482 16.77 -8.74 -17.73
C ALA A 482 17.31 -10.00 -17.04
N ARG A 483 16.59 -10.54 -16.05
CA ARG A 483 16.89 -11.82 -15.41
C ARG A 483 15.61 -12.60 -15.14
N LEU A 484 15.61 -13.87 -15.52
CA LEU A 484 14.59 -14.84 -15.17
C LEU A 484 15.20 -15.90 -14.26
N VAL A 485 14.62 -16.12 -13.10
CA VAL A 485 14.91 -17.27 -12.22
C VAL A 485 13.62 -18.06 -12.08
N ALA A 486 13.60 -19.34 -12.44
CA ALA A 486 12.42 -20.18 -12.40
C ALA A 486 12.75 -21.56 -11.86
N LYS A 487 12.07 -21.98 -10.80
CA LYS A 487 12.12 -23.31 -10.20
C LYS A 487 10.72 -23.82 -9.99
N MET A 488 10.35 -24.86 -10.73
CA MET A 488 9.00 -25.40 -10.74
C MET A 488 9.00 -26.91 -11.01
N ALA A 489 7.97 -27.60 -10.56
CA ALA A 489 7.75 -29.00 -10.82
C ALA A 489 6.26 -29.29 -11.08
N GLY A 490 5.97 -30.29 -11.89
CA GLY A 490 4.59 -30.67 -12.18
C GLY A 490 4.47 -31.96 -12.95
N PRO A 491 3.25 -32.51 -13.06
CA PRO A 491 2.98 -33.70 -13.86
C PRO A 491 3.21 -33.42 -15.35
N LEU A 492 3.67 -34.45 -16.08
CA LEU A 492 3.75 -34.39 -17.54
C LEU A 492 2.37 -34.60 -18.16
N ASP A 493 2.03 -33.84 -19.20
CA ASP A 493 0.75 -33.97 -19.90
C ASP A 493 0.78 -35.17 -20.87
N PRO A 494 -0.03 -36.23 -20.65
CA PRO A 494 -0.08 -37.39 -21.52
C PRO A 494 -0.67 -37.08 -22.91
N SER A 495 -1.34 -35.95 -23.06
CA SER A 495 -1.85 -35.52 -24.38
C SER A 495 -0.77 -34.93 -25.28
N ASN A 496 0.42 -34.62 -24.77
CA ASN A 496 1.52 -34.08 -25.56
C ASN A 496 2.40 -35.19 -26.14
N PRO A 497 2.41 -35.42 -27.47
CA PRO A 497 3.19 -36.49 -28.09
C PRO A 497 4.69 -36.40 -27.81
N ALA A 498 5.22 -35.19 -27.62
CA ALA A 498 6.64 -34.96 -27.35
C ALA A 498 7.08 -35.50 -25.97
N LEU A 499 6.14 -35.67 -25.04
CA LEU A 499 6.41 -36.15 -23.67
C LEU A 499 6.21 -37.66 -23.52
N LEU A 500 5.61 -38.33 -24.52
CA LEU A 500 5.37 -39.78 -24.49
C LEU A 500 6.62 -40.63 -24.20
N PRO A 501 7.81 -40.34 -24.77
CA PRO A 501 9.01 -41.12 -24.45
C PRO A 501 9.37 -41.09 -22.95
N LEU A 502 9.14 -39.96 -22.28
CA LEU A 502 9.39 -39.79 -20.85
C LEU A 502 8.35 -40.56 -20.04
N LEU A 503 7.08 -40.44 -20.42
CA LEU A 503 5.97 -41.17 -19.79
C LEU A 503 6.15 -42.69 -19.87
N VAL A 504 6.53 -43.20 -21.05
CA VAL A 504 6.85 -44.63 -21.26
C VAL A 504 8.09 -45.06 -20.47
N ALA A 505 9.02 -44.14 -20.20
CA ALA A 505 10.17 -44.39 -19.33
C ALA A 505 9.82 -44.37 -17.83
N GLY A 506 8.53 -44.21 -17.47
CA GLY A 506 8.07 -44.13 -16.08
C GLY A 506 8.24 -42.76 -15.44
N ILE A 507 8.58 -41.74 -16.24
CA ILE A 507 8.74 -40.36 -15.78
C ILE A 507 7.42 -39.64 -16.03
N ASP A 508 6.64 -39.46 -14.97
CA ASP A 508 5.30 -38.87 -15.04
C ASP A 508 5.23 -37.45 -14.47
N SER A 509 6.37 -36.91 -14.05
CA SER A 509 6.56 -35.54 -13.58
C SER A 509 7.88 -34.99 -14.08
N ALA A 510 7.96 -33.66 -14.17
CA ALA A 510 9.20 -32.97 -14.44
C ALA A 510 9.41 -31.80 -13.48
N ALA A 511 10.68 -31.55 -13.16
CA ALA A 511 11.14 -30.36 -12.47
C ALA A 511 12.01 -29.54 -13.43
N VAL A 512 11.91 -28.22 -13.36
CA VAL A 512 12.73 -27.28 -14.11
C VAL A 512 13.34 -26.31 -13.12
N ASP A 513 14.66 -26.16 -13.16
CA ASP A 513 15.41 -25.11 -12.46
C ASP A 513 16.19 -24.31 -13.50
N ALA A 514 15.89 -23.02 -13.62
CA ALA A 514 16.40 -22.13 -14.64
C ALA A 514 16.86 -20.80 -14.04
N ASP A 515 18.03 -20.31 -14.46
CA ASP A 515 18.54 -18.97 -14.17
C ASP A 515 19.10 -18.40 -15.47
N LEU A 516 18.51 -17.31 -15.96
CA LEU A 516 18.81 -16.69 -17.25
C LEU A 516 19.01 -15.20 -17.04
N GLY A 517 20.23 -14.70 -17.24
CA GLY A 517 20.55 -13.27 -17.16
C GLY A 517 21.02 -12.72 -18.51
N LEU A 518 20.50 -11.57 -18.91
CA LEU A 518 20.88 -10.83 -20.11
C LEU A 518 21.26 -9.40 -19.72
N GLY A 519 22.33 -8.86 -20.31
CA GLY A 519 22.76 -7.50 -20.01
C GLY A 519 23.62 -6.85 -21.10
N TRP A 520 23.36 -5.58 -21.38
CA TRP A 520 24.22 -4.71 -22.18
C TRP A 520 25.08 -3.80 -21.30
N THR A 521 26.36 -3.67 -21.66
CA THR A 521 27.30 -2.74 -21.01
C THR A 521 27.73 -1.68 -22.00
N GLU A 522 27.32 -0.43 -21.78
CA GLU A 522 27.55 0.69 -22.70
C GLU A 522 29.05 0.99 -22.90
N SER A 523 29.83 1.02 -21.82
CA SER A 523 31.27 1.33 -21.88
C SER A 523 32.10 0.31 -22.67
N ALA A 524 31.60 -0.92 -22.79
CA ALA A 524 32.27 -2.01 -23.51
C ALA A 524 31.57 -2.37 -24.84
N ALA A 525 30.46 -1.69 -25.18
CA ALA A 525 29.59 -2.04 -26.31
C ALA A 525 29.34 -3.56 -26.42
N THR A 526 29.11 -4.22 -25.28
CA THR A 526 29.00 -5.68 -25.20
C THR A 526 27.63 -6.06 -24.66
N PHE A 527 26.95 -6.96 -25.37
CA PHE A 527 25.75 -7.62 -24.88
C PHE A 527 26.11 -9.06 -24.50
N ALA A 528 25.73 -9.48 -23.30
CA ALA A 528 26.06 -10.81 -22.81
C ALA A 528 24.84 -11.50 -22.21
N LEU A 529 24.75 -12.78 -22.53
CA LEU A 529 24.03 -13.78 -21.77
C LEU A 529 24.94 -14.23 -20.63
N GLU A 530 24.62 -13.80 -19.41
CA GLU A 530 25.22 -14.38 -18.20
C GLU A 530 25.02 -15.90 -18.24
N PRO A 531 25.96 -16.70 -17.67
CA PRO A 531 25.86 -18.16 -17.75
C PRO A 531 24.48 -18.66 -17.32
N PHE A 532 23.65 -19.00 -18.30
CA PHE A 532 22.33 -19.51 -18.01
C PHE A 532 22.49 -20.92 -17.48
N LYS A 533 21.66 -21.31 -16.53
CA LYS A 533 21.60 -22.66 -16.00
C LYS A 533 20.21 -23.20 -16.26
N LEU A 534 20.13 -24.47 -16.67
CA LEU A 534 18.89 -25.19 -16.87
C LEU A 534 19.09 -26.62 -16.37
N GLU A 535 18.32 -27.04 -15.37
CA GLU A 535 18.24 -28.42 -14.92
C GLU A 535 16.82 -28.94 -15.16
N VAL A 536 16.71 -30.15 -15.71
CA VAL A 536 15.42 -30.79 -15.99
C VAL A 536 15.36 -32.15 -15.33
N SER A 537 14.46 -32.32 -14.37
CA SER A 537 14.06 -33.58 -13.72
C SER A 537 15.22 -34.42 -13.16
N ASN A 538 16.34 -33.79 -12.77
CA ASN A 538 17.59 -34.50 -12.45
C ASN A 538 18.07 -35.45 -13.58
N LEU A 539 17.68 -35.20 -14.84
CA LEU A 539 18.07 -35.99 -16.01
C LEU A 539 19.21 -35.31 -16.78
N VAL A 540 19.18 -33.99 -16.83
CA VAL A 540 20.17 -33.18 -17.52
C VAL A 540 20.34 -31.84 -16.81
N ALA A 541 21.58 -31.40 -16.70
CA ALA A 541 21.91 -30.03 -16.32
C ALA A 541 22.71 -29.39 -17.46
N ALA A 542 22.21 -28.31 -18.03
CA ALA A 542 22.86 -27.55 -19.08
C ALA A 542 23.20 -26.14 -18.59
N SER A 543 24.28 -25.58 -19.11
CA SER A 543 24.58 -24.17 -18.96
C SER A 543 25.15 -23.61 -20.24
N ALA A 544 24.79 -22.40 -20.62
CA ALA A 544 25.47 -21.72 -21.71
C ALA A 544 25.69 -20.23 -21.43
N ASN A 545 26.71 -19.68 -22.06
CA ASN A 545 26.96 -18.24 -22.14
C ASN A 545 27.15 -17.85 -23.61
N LEU A 546 26.79 -16.62 -23.92
CA LEU A 546 26.91 -16.03 -25.24
C LEU A 546 27.26 -14.56 -25.06
N SER A 547 28.19 -14.04 -25.87
CA SER A 547 28.42 -12.61 -25.97
C SER A 547 28.32 -12.12 -27.41
N LEU A 548 27.95 -10.86 -27.54
CA LEU A 548 28.00 -10.07 -28.76
C LEU A 548 28.87 -8.84 -28.48
N ALA A 549 29.77 -8.53 -29.41
CA ALA A 549 30.65 -7.38 -29.34
C ALA A 549 30.18 -6.29 -30.29
N GLN A 550 30.63 -5.05 -30.07
CA GLN A 550 30.28 -3.89 -30.89
C GLN A 550 28.76 -3.72 -31.01
N VAL A 551 28.03 -3.89 -29.91
CA VAL A 551 26.58 -3.67 -29.85
C VAL A 551 26.32 -2.18 -29.64
N PRO A 552 25.93 -1.44 -30.69
CA PRO A 552 25.75 0.01 -30.61
C PRO A 552 24.49 0.34 -29.81
N ARG A 553 24.46 1.51 -29.17
CA ARG A 553 23.31 1.99 -28.39
C ARG A 553 22.05 2.08 -29.24
N GLU A 554 22.22 2.38 -30.52
CA GLU A 554 21.19 2.60 -31.53
C GLU A 554 20.39 1.33 -31.87
N VAL A 555 20.85 0.14 -31.48
CA VAL A 555 20.07 -1.10 -31.67
C VAL A 555 18.84 -1.16 -30.74
N PHE A 556 18.89 -0.43 -29.60
CA PHE A 556 17.82 -0.40 -28.61
C PHE A 556 16.79 0.68 -28.94
N THR A 557 16.06 0.47 -30.04
CA THR A 557 15.05 1.40 -30.58
C THR A 557 13.79 0.64 -30.98
N THR A 558 12.65 1.35 -31.05
CA THR A 558 11.39 0.81 -31.58
C THR A 558 11.30 0.91 -33.10
N ASP A 559 12.24 1.62 -33.75
CA ASP A 559 12.35 1.71 -35.20
C ASP A 559 13.13 0.50 -35.75
N LEU A 560 12.43 -0.40 -36.44
CA LEU A 560 13.03 -1.62 -36.99
C LEU A 560 14.12 -1.32 -38.03
N GLN A 561 13.99 -0.25 -38.81
CA GLN A 561 14.98 0.11 -39.84
C GLN A 561 16.26 0.64 -39.18
N GLN A 562 16.12 1.50 -38.18
CA GLN A 562 17.25 1.99 -37.40
C GLN A 562 17.94 0.84 -36.64
N ALA A 563 17.16 -0.04 -35.99
CA ALA A 563 17.69 -1.21 -35.29
C ALA A 563 18.46 -2.14 -36.23
N THR A 564 17.91 -2.43 -37.42
CA THR A 564 18.57 -3.29 -38.42
C THR A 564 19.85 -2.66 -38.95
N THR A 565 19.85 -1.34 -39.19
CA THR A 565 21.03 -0.60 -39.65
C THR A 565 22.14 -0.61 -38.59
N ALA A 566 21.79 -0.38 -37.33
CA ALA A 566 22.71 -0.44 -36.21
C ALA A 566 23.23 -1.87 -35.97
N ALA A 567 22.35 -2.88 -36.09
CA ALA A 567 22.68 -4.29 -35.90
C ALA A 567 23.73 -4.81 -36.91
N ALA A 568 23.91 -4.14 -38.05
CA ALA A 568 24.95 -4.49 -39.02
C ALA A 568 26.38 -4.35 -38.45
N GLN A 569 26.57 -3.57 -37.38
CA GLN A 569 27.86 -3.38 -36.71
C GLN A 569 28.16 -4.45 -35.66
N ILE A 570 27.15 -5.28 -35.31
CA ILE A 570 27.29 -6.29 -34.26
C ILE A 570 28.22 -7.41 -34.71
N GLU A 571 29.22 -7.70 -33.89
CA GLU A 571 30.14 -8.81 -34.08
C GLU A 571 29.75 -9.96 -33.13
N ALA A 572 29.85 -11.19 -33.63
CA ALA A 572 29.68 -12.38 -32.80
C ALA A 572 30.82 -12.46 -31.76
N GLY A 573 30.46 -12.67 -30.50
CA GLY A 573 31.41 -12.93 -29.42
C GLY A 573 31.62 -14.41 -29.15
N GLY A 574 32.01 -14.73 -27.92
CA GLY A 574 32.24 -16.11 -27.49
C GLY A 574 30.94 -16.83 -27.15
N LEU A 575 30.90 -18.14 -27.39
CA LEU A 575 29.85 -19.04 -26.93
C LEU A 575 30.48 -20.14 -26.09
N GLY A 576 29.90 -20.42 -24.94
CA GLY A 576 30.23 -21.58 -24.11
C GLY A 576 28.97 -22.37 -23.82
N LEU A 577 29.03 -23.69 -23.97
CA LEU A 577 27.98 -24.63 -23.65
C LEU A 577 28.56 -25.74 -22.76
N SER A 578 27.86 -26.13 -21.71
CA SER A 578 28.17 -27.30 -20.91
C SER A 578 26.88 -28.09 -20.69
N VAL A 579 26.93 -29.40 -20.88
CA VAL A 579 25.80 -30.32 -20.69
C VAL A 579 26.28 -31.48 -19.83
N ARG A 580 25.69 -31.63 -18.67
CA ARG A 580 25.92 -32.74 -17.75
C ARG A 580 24.78 -33.73 -17.85
N ASP A 581 25.13 -34.97 -18.17
CA ASP A 581 24.23 -36.10 -18.10
C ASP A 581 23.98 -36.45 -16.62
N LEU A 582 22.72 -36.47 -16.21
CA LEU A 582 22.29 -36.97 -14.92
C LEU A 582 21.45 -38.25 -15.06
N GLY A 583 21.25 -38.73 -16.30
CA GLY A 583 20.45 -39.90 -16.66
C GLY A 583 19.69 -39.77 -17.99
N VAL A 584 19.71 -38.61 -18.65
CA VAL A 584 19.01 -38.37 -19.92
C VAL A 584 19.52 -39.28 -21.04
N VAL A 585 20.83 -39.56 -21.07
CA VAL A 585 21.41 -40.41 -22.13
C VAL A 585 20.85 -41.83 -22.04
N ASP A 586 20.69 -42.36 -20.82
CA ASP A 586 20.12 -43.69 -20.59
C ASP A 586 18.64 -43.76 -21.01
N VAL A 587 17.88 -42.69 -20.77
CA VAL A 587 16.48 -42.59 -21.24
C VAL A 587 16.41 -42.59 -22.77
N LEU A 588 17.26 -41.83 -23.44
CA LEU A 588 17.34 -41.79 -24.91
C LEU A 588 17.72 -43.16 -25.50
N VAL A 589 18.76 -43.79 -24.95
CA VAL A 589 19.20 -45.14 -25.35
C VAL A 589 18.09 -46.15 -25.14
N ALA A 590 17.39 -46.12 -24.00
CA ALA A 590 16.28 -47.02 -23.72
C ALA A 590 15.10 -46.82 -24.68
N ASN A 591 14.79 -45.57 -25.05
CA ASN A 591 13.73 -45.28 -26.00
C ASN A 591 14.08 -45.75 -27.42
N TYR A 592 15.31 -45.52 -27.87
CA TYR A 592 15.81 -46.01 -29.16
C TYR A 592 15.80 -47.54 -29.21
N ALA A 593 16.30 -48.20 -28.16
CA ALA A 593 16.28 -49.65 -28.01
C ALA A 593 14.87 -50.23 -28.16
N ARG A 594 13.88 -49.62 -27.49
CA ARG A 594 12.47 -50.03 -27.61
C ARG A 594 11.90 -49.80 -29.01
N GLY A 595 12.15 -48.64 -29.61
CA GLY A 595 11.65 -48.30 -30.94
C GLY A 595 12.20 -49.20 -32.06
N HIS A 596 13.41 -49.75 -31.88
CA HIS A 596 14.08 -50.62 -32.84
C HIS A 596 14.11 -52.10 -32.43
N ALA A 597 13.51 -52.46 -31.29
CA ALA A 597 13.52 -53.82 -30.73
C ALA A 597 14.93 -54.43 -30.59
N ILE A 598 15.92 -53.63 -30.20
CA ILE A 598 17.32 -54.05 -30.01
C ILE A 598 17.76 -53.91 -28.54
N PRO A 599 18.80 -54.64 -28.09
CA PRO A 599 19.37 -54.45 -26.75
C PRO A 599 19.91 -53.03 -26.54
N ARG A 600 19.93 -52.55 -25.29
CA ARG A 600 20.40 -51.19 -24.92
C ARG A 600 21.84 -50.92 -25.35
N ASP A 601 22.73 -51.89 -25.24
CA ASP A 601 24.13 -51.74 -25.65
C ASP A 601 24.26 -51.57 -27.17
N ALA A 602 23.47 -52.33 -27.93
CA ALA A 602 23.38 -52.19 -29.39
C ALA A 602 22.78 -50.82 -29.78
N ALA A 603 21.77 -50.34 -29.06
CA ALA A 603 21.18 -49.02 -29.25
C ALA A 603 22.19 -47.90 -28.98
N ARG A 604 22.94 -47.96 -27.87
CA ARG A 604 23.98 -46.98 -27.54
C ARG A 604 25.06 -46.97 -28.62
N LYS A 605 25.51 -48.14 -29.05
CA LYS A 605 26.49 -48.27 -30.13
C LYS A 605 25.96 -47.66 -31.44
N ALA A 606 24.71 -47.95 -31.81
CA ALA A 606 24.08 -47.38 -33.01
C ALA A 606 23.97 -45.86 -32.97
N LEU A 607 23.67 -45.27 -31.81
CA LEU A 607 23.64 -43.82 -31.61
C LEU A 607 25.03 -43.20 -31.77
N VAL A 608 26.06 -43.79 -31.15
CA VAL A 608 27.46 -43.34 -31.29
C VAL A 608 27.94 -43.47 -32.74
N ASP A 609 27.62 -44.58 -33.41
CA ASP A 609 27.99 -44.81 -34.81
C ASP A 609 27.29 -43.79 -35.73
N SER A 610 26.03 -43.44 -35.43
CA SER A 610 25.28 -42.39 -36.15
C SER A 610 25.91 -41.00 -35.94
N ILE A 611 26.30 -40.65 -34.71
CA ILE A 611 26.99 -39.40 -34.40
C ILE A 611 28.30 -39.30 -35.18
N LYS A 612 29.10 -40.37 -35.21
CA LYS A 612 30.36 -40.41 -35.97
C LYS A 612 30.12 -40.32 -37.47
N ALA A 613 29.11 -41.01 -38.00
CA ALA A 613 28.75 -40.95 -39.41
C ALA A 613 28.32 -39.55 -39.85
N ILE A 614 27.46 -38.88 -39.05
CA ILE A 614 27.07 -37.48 -39.29
C ILE A 614 28.28 -36.56 -39.13
N GLY A 615 29.08 -36.76 -38.09
CA GLY A 615 30.28 -35.96 -37.83
C GLY A 615 31.32 -36.05 -38.97
N ALA A 616 31.48 -37.22 -39.59
CA ALA A 616 32.36 -37.39 -40.74
C ALA A 616 31.92 -36.59 -41.98
N GLN A 617 30.61 -36.36 -42.14
CA GLN A 617 30.06 -35.52 -43.22
C GLN A 617 30.32 -34.03 -42.98
N VAL A 618 30.40 -33.60 -41.72
CA VAL A 618 30.52 -32.18 -41.33
C VAL A 618 31.97 -31.77 -41.05
N ALA A 619 32.85 -32.71 -40.69
CA ALA A 619 34.25 -32.45 -40.33
C ALA A 619 35.17 -32.21 -41.54
N THR A 620 34.67 -32.24 -42.78
CA THR A 620 35.48 -32.02 -43.98
C THR A 620 36.10 -30.62 -43.98
N GLY A 621 37.36 -30.52 -43.55
CA GLY A 621 38.15 -29.28 -43.57
C GLY A 621 38.35 -28.57 -42.22
N ASN A 622 37.87 -29.13 -41.09
CA ASN A 622 38.08 -28.52 -39.76
C ASN A 622 38.41 -29.57 -38.68
N ALA A 623 39.68 -29.62 -38.26
CA ALA A 623 40.18 -30.57 -37.24
C ALA A 623 39.52 -30.37 -35.86
N ASP A 624 39.09 -29.14 -35.55
CA ASP A 624 38.45 -28.85 -34.28
C ASP A 624 37.02 -29.46 -34.22
N VAL A 625 36.33 -29.55 -35.38
CA VAL A 625 35.02 -30.21 -35.51
C VAL A 625 35.15 -31.71 -35.25
N ALA A 626 36.18 -32.36 -35.81
CA ALA A 626 36.45 -33.78 -35.54
C ALA A 626 36.66 -34.04 -34.04
N THR A 627 37.43 -33.17 -33.37
CA THR A 627 37.66 -33.24 -31.92
C THR A 627 36.35 -33.08 -31.13
N ALA A 628 35.47 -32.18 -31.56
CA ALA A 628 34.16 -31.99 -30.94
C ALA A 628 33.21 -33.19 -31.11
N VAL A 629 33.19 -33.80 -32.29
CA VAL A 629 32.44 -35.04 -32.56
C VAL A 629 32.95 -36.18 -31.67
N ASP A 630 34.27 -36.31 -31.50
CA ASP A 630 34.86 -37.32 -30.62
C ASP A 630 34.49 -37.10 -29.15
N ALA A 631 34.56 -35.86 -28.67
CA ALA A 631 34.12 -35.51 -27.33
C ALA A 631 32.62 -35.84 -27.14
N PHE A 632 31.76 -35.40 -28.06
CA PHE A 632 30.32 -35.69 -27.99
C PHE A 632 30.01 -37.20 -28.05
N SER A 633 30.76 -37.95 -28.85
CA SER A 633 30.67 -39.42 -28.89
C SER A 633 31.00 -40.05 -27.54
N ARG A 634 32.06 -39.59 -26.85
CA ARG A 634 32.43 -40.07 -25.50
C ARG A 634 31.36 -39.73 -24.46
N PHE A 635 30.70 -38.59 -24.60
CA PHE A 635 29.59 -38.18 -23.72
C PHE A 635 28.38 -39.11 -23.85
N VAL A 636 28.06 -39.61 -25.06
CA VAL A 636 26.97 -40.59 -25.25
C VAL A 636 27.41 -42.01 -24.89
N GLU A 637 28.69 -42.33 -25.08
CA GLU A 637 29.26 -43.64 -24.78
C GLU A 637 29.28 -43.93 -23.27
N ARG A 638 29.64 -42.94 -22.45
CA ARG A 638 29.76 -43.09 -20.99
C ARG A 638 28.67 -42.31 -20.26
N PRO A 639 27.89 -42.94 -19.37
CA PRO A 639 26.86 -42.24 -18.62
C PRO A 639 27.49 -41.27 -17.61
N ARG A 640 26.69 -40.28 -17.19
CA ARG A 640 27.00 -39.30 -16.14
C ARG A 640 28.23 -38.43 -16.41
N GLN A 641 28.57 -38.22 -17.67
CA GLN A 641 29.66 -37.32 -18.06
C GLN A 641 29.16 -35.88 -18.21
N THR A 642 30.09 -34.94 -18.25
CA THR A 642 29.87 -33.54 -18.65
C THR A 642 30.55 -33.27 -19.98
N PHE A 643 29.78 -32.88 -20.99
CA PHE A 643 30.26 -32.35 -22.27
C PHE A 643 30.38 -30.83 -22.18
N THR A 644 31.54 -30.29 -22.55
CA THR A 644 31.76 -28.84 -22.64
C THR A 644 32.21 -28.48 -24.05
N LEU A 645 31.61 -27.43 -24.61
CA LEU A 645 31.91 -26.85 -25.91
C LEU A 645 32.15 -25.35 -25.75
N LYS A 646 33.26 -24.84 -26.28
CA LYS A 646 33.57 -23.42 -26.33
C LYS A 646 33.91 -23.01 -27.75
N LEU A 647 33.22 -22.01 -28.24
CA LEU A 647 33.41 -21.39 -29.54
C LEU A 647 33.97 -19.98 -29.32
N SER A 648 35.14 -19.71 -29.90
CA SER A 648 35.76 -18.38 -29.87
C SER A 648 35.98 -17.91 -31.31
N PRO A 649 35.47 -16.73 -31.71
CA PRO A 649 35.67 -16.21 -33.06
C PRO A 649 37.17 -16.15 -33.41
N ARG A 650 37.55 -16.62 -34.61
CA ARG A 650 38.96 -16.56 -35.07
C ARG A 650 39.34 -15.16 -35.56
N ALA A 651 38.36 -14.39 -36.00
CA ALA A 651 38.48 -13.02 -36.47
C ALA A 651 37.18 -12.26 -36.13
N LYS A 652 37.05 -11.03 -36.63
CA LYS A 652 35.78 -10.30 -36.58
C LYS A 652 34.75 -11.02 -37.44
N VAL A 653 33.64 -11.43 -36.83
CA VAL A 653 32.56 -12.16 -37.51
C VAL A 653 31.27 -11.34 -37.37
N PRO A 654 30.77 -10.68 -38.43
CA PRO A 654 29.49 -9.98 -38.37
C PRO A 654 28.35 -10.94 -38.01
N ALA A 655 27.57 -10.61 -36.98
CA ALA A 655 26.55 -11.51 -36.43
C ALA A 655 25.44 -11.85 -37.45
N MET A 656 25.05 -10.88 -38.28
CA MET A 656 24.05 -11.09 -39.35
C MET A 656 24.55 -12.05 -40.43
N GLN A 657 25.83 -11.92 -40.82
CA GLN A 657 26.45 -12.84 -41.77
C GLN A 657 26.54 -14.25 -41.18
N LEU A 658 26.88 -14.35 -39.90
CA LEU A 658 26.91 -15.63 -39.20
C LEU A 658 25.53 -16.29 -39.15
N ALA A 659 24.47 -15.55 -38.84
CA ALA A 659 23.11 -16.08 -38.81
C ALA A 659 22.68 -16.61 -40.19
N GLN A 660 23.05 -15.92 -41.27
CA GLN A 660 22.81 -16.38 -42.64
C GLN A 660 23.61 -17.66 -42.95
N LEU A 661 24.90 -17.69 -42.61
CA LEU A 661 25.74 -18.87 -42.81
C LEU A 661 25.22 -20.07 -42.03
N ILE A 662 24.73 -19.91 -40.79
CA ILE A 662 24.11 -21.00 -40.03
C ILE A 662 22.90 -21.59 -40.76
N ALA A 663 22.11 -20.76 -41.45
CA ALA A 663 20.93 -21.22 -42.17
C ALA A 663 21.26 -21.87 -43.53
N THR A 664 22.30 -21.41 -44.22
CA THR A 664 22.61 -21.82 -45.60
C THR A 664 23.76 -22.81 -45.70
N ASP A 665 24.76 -22.71 -44.83
CA ASP A 665 25.97 -23.52 -44.80
C ASP A 665 26.57 -23.61 -43.37
N PRO A 666 25.94 -24.39 -42.46
CA PRO A 666 26.40 -24.55 -41.08
C PRO A 666 27.88 -24.94 -40.92
N PRO A 667 28.47 -25.84 -41.74
CA PRO A 667 29.90 -26.13 -41.70
C PRO A 667 30.79 -24.89 -41.87
N SER A 668 30.49 -24.03 -42.84
CA SER A 668 31.22 -22.78 -43.06
C SER A 668 31.05 -21.78 -41.92
N ALA A 669 29.89 -21.77 -41.25
CA ALA A 669 29.68 -20.99 -40.04
C ALA A 669 30.60 -21.44 -38.90
N LEU A 670 30.71 -22.76 -38.67
CA LEU A 670 31.58 -23.35 -37.64
C LEU A 670 33.08 -23.07 -37.91
N ALA A 671 33.48 -23.00 -39.18
CA ALA A 671 34.87 -22.68 -39.57
C ALA A 671 35.32 -21.28 -39.11
N GLN A 672 34.39 -20.34 -38.87
CA GLN A 672 34.69 -19.00 -38.35
C GLN A 672 35.16 -19.01 -36.89
N PHE A 673 35.00 -20.15 -36.19
CA PHE A 673 35.30 -20.28 -34.77
C PHE A 673 36.45 -21.27 -34.52
N LYS A 674 37.22 -20.98 -33.47
CA LYS A 674 38.03 -21.98 -32.78
C LYS A 674 37.07 -22.79 -31.91
N ILE A 675 37.11 -24.11 -32.05
CA ILE A 675 36.22 -25.03 -31.32
C ILE A 675 37.05 -25.79 -30.30
N GLU A 676 36.71 -25.63 -29.03
CA GLU A 676 37.30 -26.40 -27.93
C GLU A 676 36.20 -27.26 -27.33
N ALA A 677 36.36 -28.57 -27.36
CA ALA A 677 35.38 -29.51 -26.86
C ALA A 677 36.03 -30.58 -26.00
N GLN A 678 35.39 -30.93 -24.89
CA GLN A 678 35.90 -31.96 -23.98
C GLN A 678 34.75 -32.70 -23.30
N THR A 679 35.07 -33.89 -22.80
CA THR A 679 34.17 -34.67 -21.96
C THR A 679 34.93 -35.16 -20.75
N ALA A 680 34.38 -34.88 -19.56
CA ALA A 680 34.99 -35.20 -18.28
C ALA A 680 33.94 -35.74 -17.29
N PRO A 681 34.37 -36.50 -16.25
CA PRO A 681 33.49 -37.00 -15.20
C PRO A 681 32.78 -35.92 -14.39
#